data_AF-A0A976DBX4-F1
#
_entry.id   AF-A0A976DBX4-F1
#
_cell.length_a   1.000
_cell.length_b   1.000
_cell.length_c   1.000
_cell.angle_alpha   90.00
_cell.angle_beta   90.00
_cell.angle_gamma   90.00
#
_symmetry.space_group_name_H-M   'P 1'
#
loop_
_entity.id
_entity.type
_entity.pdbx_description
1 polymer ?
#
loop_
_entity_poly.entity_id
_entity_poly.type
_entity_poly.pdbx_seq_one_letter_code
_entity_poly.pdbx_strand_id
1 'polypeptide(L)'
;MKTKQWLRSIGILWLSVALFNACGSVELPADVAQATALLPEKIDYNLHVKPILSDRCFACHGPDQTKQKAGLRLDMADAAYDHNCENNLKAIAPGNAAKSDLVKRILSADPDYVMPEPQTHLTLTAQEKATLVKWIEQGAEYKQHWSFIAPQKVALPAIKNNTWAKNEVDNFVLSQIESSVVKTGYALSPQETADKTTLLRRVSMDLTGLPPTPVEIAAFLADKTPGAYERVVNRLLMSPRFGEHQAVDWLDVARYADTHGYQDDGPRTMWPYRDWVIQAFNKNLSFDKFVTWQLAGDMLPNPTQAQLLATAFNRNHQQSQEGGIVPEEYRAEYVADRASTFGKAFLGLTVECARCHDHKYDPISQKDYYSLFAFFNSNNENGQIPYNGEASPTITLPKPEAEQKLRFIRTKLTEKHRELNTEAYKNGFAAWLAEAEKAPEKAILPAKQDLLGHFDFDEPKGKEFKNLANTKHKANAEGDDSLSNVSSVVGKLGRGRYIHGDNAVNFGKDFAYFERNQAFSVGIWLNLKSAKTVGTLFHKSNGVMNGHRGWEMNRLADGRIQLTFSNVWPDNAIDLETIEQFPLNAWTHFAFTYDGLSQANGLKIYINGRQAKVNVVNDNLTQSILYGKSKSNWYSDNRLIGRLSDQRAKDFMVDELKIYTRPLTPLEVQSLYSQQDEILKAIRTPAAQRTAAQQQSLLLYYAINFGHPSRCSLQF
;
A
#
# COMPACT_ATOMS: atom_id res chain seq x y z
N MET A 1 -62.18 3.47 -75.02
CA MET A 1 -62.37 2.58 -73.84
C MET A 1 -61.03 2.29 -73.12
N LYS A 2 -60.29 3.32 -72.69
CA LYS A 2 -58.99 3.21 -72.00
C LYS A 2 -58.96 4.07 -70.73
N THR A 3 -59.92 3.87 -69.82
CA THR A 3 -60.05 4.69 -68.60
C THR A 3 -60.48 3.93 -67.35
N LYS A 4 -60.47 2.59 -67.34
CA LYS A 4 -60.88 1.79 -66.16
C LYS A 4 -59.82 0.91 -65.51
N GLN A 5 -58.60 0.84 -66.06
CA GLN A 5 -57.54 -0.03 -65.51
C GLN A 5 -56.49 0.71 -64.65
N TRP A 6 -56.42 2.05 -64.71
CA TRP A 6 -55.37 2.80 -64.01
C TRP A 6 -55.72 3.20 -62.56
N LEU A 7 -57.00 3.20 -62.19
CA LEU A 7 -57.46 3.56 -60.84
C LEU A 7 -57.44 2.39 -59.83
N ARG A 8 -57.25 1.14 -60.27
CA ARG A 8 -57.15 -0.03 -59.35
C ARG A 8 -55.73 -0.30 -58.86
N SER A 9 -54.71 0.19 -59.55
CA SER A 9 -53.30 -0.06 -59.19
C SER A 9 -52.72 0.95 -58.19
N ILE A 10 -53.31 2.14 -58.06
CA ILE A 10 -52.86 3.17 -57.10
C ILE A 10 -53.46 2.91 -55.70
N GLY A 11 -54.67 2.34 -55.61
CA GLY A 11 -55.28 1.97 -54.33
C GLY A 11 -54.62 0.77 -53.64
N ILE A 12 -54.02 -0.16 -54.40
CA ILE A 12 -53.37 -1.37 -53.85
C ILE A 12 -51.92 -1.09 -53.43
N LEU A 13 -51.25 -0.09 -54.02
CA LEU A 13 -49.90 0.31 -53.61
C LEU A 13 -49.90 1.16 -52.32
N TRP A 14 -50.94 1.96 -52.08
CA TRP A 14 -51.09 2.72 -50.83
C TRP A 14 -51.58 1.85 -49.66
N LEU A 15 -52.37 0.80 -49.91
CA LEU A 15 -52.72 -0.17 -48.86
C LEU A 15 -51.53 -1.07 -48.46
N SER A 16 -50.62 -1.39 -49.37
CA SER A 16 -49.47 -2.26 -49.07
C SER A 16 -48.33 -1.55 -48.32
N VAL A 17 -48.15 -0.23 -48.53
CA VAL A 17 -47.19 0.57 -47.72
C VAL A 17 -47.75 0.89 -46.33
N ALA A 18 -49.08 1.01 -46.18
CA ALA A 18 -49.72 1.14 -44.86
C ALA A 18 -49.75 -0.17 -44.06
N LEU A 19 -49.79 -1.33 -44.72
CA LEU A 19 -49.86 -2.65 -44.06
C LEU A 19 -48.50 -3.20 -43.59
N PHE A 20 -47.37 -2.70 -44.10
CA PHE A 20 -46.04 -3.12 -43.61
C PHE A 20 -45.55 -2.39 -42.34
N ASN A 21 -46.19 -1.30 -41.93
CA ASN A 21 -45.90 -0.61 -40.66
C ASN A 21 -46.80 -1.05 -39.49
N ALA A 22 -47.78 -1.93 -39.71
CA ALA A 22 -48.81 -2.26 -38.72
C ALA A 22 -48.52 -3.53 -37.89
N CYS A 23 -47.43 -4.26 -38.15
CA CYS A 23 -47.18 -5.57 -37.50
C CYS A 23 -46.26 -5.54 -36.26
N GLY A 24 -45.98 -4.36 -35.68
CA GLY A 24 -45.11 -4.25 -34.50
C GLY A 24 -45.41 -3.12 -33.52
N SER A 25 -46.40 -2.26 -33.77
CA SER A 25 -46.72 -1.12 -32.91
C SER A 25 -47.56 -1.53 -31.71
N VAL A 26 -47.16 -1.04 -30.52
CA VAL A 26 -47.90 -1.22 -29.26
C VAL A 26 -48.88 -0.07 -29.11
N GLU A 27 -50.08 -0.34 -28.59
CA GLU A 27 -51.03 0.72 -28.22
C GLU A 27 -50.50 1.47 -26.99
N LEU A 28 -50.12 2.74 -27.20
CA LEU A 28 -49.53 3.57 -26.16
C LEU A 28 -50.60 4.36 -25.41
N PRO A 29 -50.51 4.46 -24.06
CA PRO A 29 -51.26 5.44 -23.28
C PRO A 29 -51.06 6.87 -23.82
N ALA A 30 -52.08 7.71 -23.70
CA ALA A 30 -52.11 9.04 -24.33
C ALA A 30 -50.95 9.96 -23.88
N ASP A 31 -50.57 9.89 -22.60
CA ASP A 31 -49.45 10.62 -22.02
C ASP A 31 -48.10 10.14 -22.57
N VAL A 32 -47.91 8.82 -22.72
CA VAL A 32 -46.72 8.21 -23.33
C VAL A 32 -46.63 8.58 -24.81
N ALA A 33 -47.74 8.52 -25.55
CA ALA A 33 -47.80 8.92 -26.95
C ALA A 33 -47.43 10.40 -27.15
N GLN A 34 -47.91 11.28 -26.27
CA GLN A 34 -47.54 12.70 -26.28
C GLN A 34 -46.06 12.91 -25.99
N ALA A 35 -45.50 12.17 -25.02
CA ALA A 35 -44.08 12.25 -24.69
C ALA A 35 -43.18 11.74 -25.84
N THR A 36 -43.60 10.71 -26.58
CA THR A 36 -42.86 10.18 -27.74
C THR A 36 -42.60 11.25 -28.80
N ALA A 37 -43.55 12.17 -29.01
CA ALA A 37 -43.42 13.26 -29.98
C ALA A 37 -42.33 14.29 -29.61
N LEU A 38 -41.92 14.35 -28.34
CA LEU A 38 -40.89 15.25 -27.83
C LEU A 38 -39.50 14.60 -27.77
N LEU A 39 -39.39 13.29 -28.02
CA LEU A 39 -38.13 12.57 -27.97
C LEU A 39 -37.28 12.81 -29.22
N PRO A 40 -35.93 12.78 -29.11
CA PRO A 40 -35.05 12.89 -30.27
C PRO A 40 -35.33 11.78 -31.28
N GLU A 41 -35.02 12.03 -32.56
CA GLU A 41 -35.29 11.08 -33.64
C GLU A 41 -34.63 9.71 -33.36
N LYS A 42 -33.35 9.71 -32.97
CA LYS A 42 -32.61 8.51 -32.57
C LYS A 42 -32.39 8.47 -31.05
N ILE A 43 -32.77 7.37 -30.42
CA ILE A 43 -32.51 7.13 -29.01
C ILE A 43 -31.11 6.54 -28.84
N ASP A 44 -30.25 7.26 -28.12
CA ASP A 44 -28.95 6.75 -27.68
C ASP A 44 -29.06 5.97 -26.35
N TYR A 45 -28.46 4.77 -26.30
CA TYR A 45 -28.49 3.91 -25.12
C TYR A 45 -27.84 4.56 -23.89
N ASN A 46 -26.64 5.13 -24.03
CA ASN A 46 -25.90 5.67 -22.89
C ASN A 46 -26.54 6.96 -22.35
N LEU A 47 -27.05 7.81 -23.24
CA LEU A 47 -27.61 9.11 -22.84
C LEU A 47 -29.06 8.99 -22.34
N HIS A 48 -29.87 8.12 -22.92
CA HIS A 48 -31.31 8.10 -22.66
C HIS A 48 -31.82 6.83 -21.98
N VAL A 49 -31.25 5.65 -22.27
CA VAL A 49 -31.84 4.36 -21.85
C VAL A 49 -31.18 3.82 -20.58
N LYS A 50 -29.85 3.70 -20.57
CA LYS A 50 -29.07 3.16 -19.45
C LYS A 50 -29.38 3.89 -18.12
N PRO A 51 -29.50 5.23 -18.06
CA PRO A 51 -29.87 5.91 -16.82
C PRO A 51 -31.21 5.41 -16.25
N ILE A 52 -32.19 5.18 -17.12
CA ILE A 52 -33.52 4.68 -16.73
C ILE A 52 -33.42 3.25 -16.21
N LEU A 53 -32.77 2.35 -16.97
CA LEU A 53 -32.63 0.95 -16.57
C LEU A 53 -31.81 0.80 -15.28
N SER A 54 -30.74 1.59 -15.12
CA SER A 54 -29.91 1.58 -13.91
C SER A 54 -30.70 2.03 -12.68
N ASP A 55 -31.48 3.10 -12.80
CA ASP A 55 -32.19 3.71 -11.68
C ASP A 55 -33.50 2.96 -11.33
N ARG A 56 -34.14 2.31 -12.31
CA ARG A 56 -35.45 1.66 -12.16
C ARG A 56 -35.41 0.14 -12.14
N CYS A 57 -34.42 -0.49 -12.76
CA CYS A 57 -34.47 -1.93 -13.07
C CYS A 57 -33.28 -2.74 -12.53
N PHE A 58 -32.05 -2.20 -12.53
CA PHE A 58 -30.84 -2.98 -12.22
C PHE A 58 -30.74 -3.49 -10.78
N ALA A 59 -31.47 -2.89 -9.85
CA ALA A 59 -31.54 -3.41 -8.48
C ALA A 59 -32.05 -4.87 -8.40
N CYS A 60 -32.92 -5.28 -9.34
CA CYS A 60 -33.48 -6.64 -9.41
C CYS A 60 -33.10 -7.38 -10.70
N HIS A 61 -32.68 -6.67 -11.75
CA HIS A 61 -32.38 -7.25 -13.07
C HIS A 61 -31.02 -6.79 -13.61
N GLY A 62 -30.09 -6.46 -12.71
CA GLY A 62 -28.75 -5.97 -13.05
C GLY A 62 -27.64 -6.94 -12.64
N PRO A 63 -26.40 -6.45 -12.50
CA PRO A 63 -25.21 -7.29 -12.35
C PRO A 63 -25.15 -8.16 -11.08
N ASP A 64 -25.73 -7.73 -9.97
CA ASP A 64 -25.67 -8.45 -8.69
C ASP A 64 -26.48 -9.77 -8.71
N GLN A 65 -25.76 -10.89 -8.82
CA GLN A 65 -26.35 -12.24 -8.89
C GLN A 65 -27.21 -12.58 -7.67
N THR A 66 -26.90 -12.04 -6.49
CA THR A 66 -27.61 -12.35 -5.25
C THR A 66 -28.97 -11.65 -5.15
N LYS A 67 -29.21 -10.63 -5.98
CA LYS A 67 -30.45 -9.84 -6.02
C LYS A 67 -31.27 -10.06 -7.29
N GLN A 68 -30.74 -10.79 -8.26
CA GLN A 68 -31.41 -11.06 -9.53
C GLN A 68 -32.73 -11.80 -9.35
N LYS A 69 -33.81 -11.22 -9.86
CA LYS A 69 -35.13 -11.86 -9.96
C LYS A 69 -35.32 -12.49 -11.34
N ALA A 70 -36.03 -13.62 -11.36
CA ALA A 70 -36.38 -14.38 -12.57
C ALA A 70 -35.19 -14.83 -13.44
N GLY A 71 -33.94 -14.72 -12.98
CA GLY A 71 -32.75 -14.97 -13.80
C GLY A 71 -32.61 -13.99 -14.99
N LEU A 72 -33.28 -12.84 -14.95
CA LEU A 72 -33.26 -11.83 -16.00
C LEU A 72 -32.16 -10.79 -15.75
N ARG A 73 -31.41 -10.49 -16.82
CA ARG A 73 -30.36 -9.45 -16.87
C ARG A 73 -30.70 -8.43 -17.95
N LEU A 74 -31.01 -7.20 -17.54
CA LEU A 74 -31.29 -6.07 -18.43
C LEU A 74 -30.05 -5.19 -18.66
N ASP A 75 -28.93 -5.47 -18.00
CA ASP A 75 -27.64 -4.82 -18.21
C ASP A 75 -26.83 -5.47 -19.35
N MET A 76 -27.21 -6.67 -19.77
CA MET A 76 -26.53 -7.46 -20.81
C MET A 76 -27.47 -7.72 -21.99
N ALA A 77 -27.07 -7.26 -23.18
CA ALA A 77 -27.89 -7.33 -24.39
C ALA A 77 -28.36 -8.76 -24.72
N ASP A 78 -27.42 -9.70 -24.87
CA ASP A 78 -27.72 -11.09 -25.23
C ASP A 78 -28.64 -11.75 -24.20
N ALA A 79 -28.39 -11.50 -22.91
CA ALA A 79 -29.23 -12.04 -21.85
C ALA A 79 -30.66 -11.46 -21.90
N ALA A 80 -30.83 -10.17 -22.18
CA ALA A 80 -32.15 -9.55 -22.32
C ALA A 80 -32.90 -10.03 -23.58
N TYR A 81 -32.18 -10.32 -24.67
CA TYR A 81 -32.76 -10.78 -25.93
C TYR A 81 -33.14 -12.26 -25.90
N ASP A 82 -32.31 -13.09 -25.28
CA ASP A 82 -32.50 -14.53 -25.25
C ASP A 82 -33.46 -14.99 -24.15
N HIS A 83 -33.67 -14.17 -23.11
CA HIS A 83 -34.58 -14.48 -22.02
C HIS A 83 -36.03 -14.65 -22.50
N ASN A 84 -36.58 -15.85 -22.29
CA ASN A 84 -37.97 -16.17 -22.62
C ASN A 84 -38.89 -15.86 -21.45
N CYS A 85 -39.89 -15.03 -21.70
CA CYS A 85 -40.95 -14.69 -20.76
C CYS A 85 -42.22 -15.51 -21.05
N GLU A 86 -43.23 -15.35 -20.22
CA GLU A 86 -44.55 -15.95 -20.44
C GLU A 86 -45.15 -15.52 -21.79
N ASN A 87 -46.12 -16.29 -22.29
CA ASN A 87 -46.84 -16.01 -23.53
C ASN A 87 -45.95 -15.89 -24.79
N ASN A 88 -44.82 -16.62 -24.83
CA ASN A 88 -43.86 -16.62 -25.93
C ASN A 88 -43.27 -15.23 -26.24
N LEU A 89 -43.13 -14.39 -25.20
CA LEU A 89 -42.48 -13.09 -25.30
C LEU A 89 -40.98 -13.21 -25.00
N LYS A 90 -40.20 -12.24 -25.49
CA LYS A 90 -38.83 -12.02 -25.03
C LYS A 90 -38.83 -10.89 -24.00
N ALA A 91 -37.88 -10.88 -23.07
CA ALA A 91 -37.75 -9.74 -22.16
C ALA A 91 -37.58 -8.42 -22.95
N ILE A 92 -36.69 -8.44 -23.94
CA ILE A 92 -36.59 -7.41 -24.99
C ILE A 92 -36.54 -8.11 -26.36
N ALA A 93 -37.44 -7.75 -27.27
CA ALA A 93 -37.42 -8.17 -28.67
C ALA A 93 -37.00 -6.99 -29.56
N PRO A 94 -35.71 -6.93 -30.00
CA PRO A 94 -35.20 -5.88 -30.88
C PRO A 94 -36.11 -5.61 -32.08
N GLY A 95 -36.52 -4.35 -32.26
CA GLY A 95 -37.35 -3.91 -33.38
C GLY A 95 -38.83 -4.27 -33.25
N ASN A 96 -39.26 -4.91 -32.16
CA ASN A 96 -40.65 -5.32 -31.95
C ASN A 96 -41.11 -5.09 -30.51
N ALA A 97 -41.60 -3.88 -30.23
CA ALA A 97 -42.13 -3.51 -28.93
C ALA A 97 -43.28 -4.43 -28.48
N ALA A 98 -44.14 -4.88 -29.41
CA ALA A 98 -45.27 -5.75 -29.09
C ALA A 98 -44.89 -7.16 -28.61
N LYS A 99 -43.70 -7.64 -29.00
CA LYS A 99 -43.12 -8.92 -28.54
C LYS A 99 -42.17 -8.78 -27.35
N SER A 100 -42.02 -7.57 -26.80
CA SER A 100 -41.16 -7.29 -25.65
C SER A 100 -41.98 -7.26 -24.36
N ASP A 101 -41.72 -8.20 -23.44
CA ASP A 101 -42.38 -8.26 -22.13
C ASP A 101 -42.09 -7.01 -21.29
N LEU A 102 -40.88 -6.44 -21.41
CA LEU A 102 -40.54 -5.16 -20.76
C LEU A 102 -41.56 -4.07 -21.10
N VAL A 103 -41.92 -3.91 -22.37
CA VAL A 103 -42.89 -2.88 -22.81
C VAL A 103 -44.26 -3.13 -22.20
N LYS A 104 -44.71 -4.39 -22.15
CA LYS A 104 -46.00 -4.74 -21.55
C LYS A 104 -46.03 -4.44 -20.05
N ARG A 105 -44.96 -4.75 -19.33
CA ARG A 105 -44.85 -4.49 -17.90
C ARG A 105 -44.80 -3.01 -17.56
N ILE A 106 -44.05 -2.19 -18.30
CA ILE A 106 -43.97 -0.74 -18.00
C ILE A 106 -45.25 0.03 -18.35
N LEU A 107 -46.07 -0.51 -19.26
CA LEU A 107 -47.36 0.06 -19.66
C LEU A 107 -48.56 -0.51 -18.87
N SER A 108 -48.36 -1.59 -18.12
CA SER A 108 -49.42 -2.21 -17.34
C SER A 108 -49.90 -1.32 -16.19
N ALA A 109 -51.19 -1.41 -15.87
CA ALA A 109 -51.78 -0.87 -14.65
C ALA A 109 -52.03 -1.93 -13.57
N ASP A 110 -51.83 -3.22 -13.90
CA ASP A 110 -51.99 -4.34 -12.97
C ASP A 110 -50.83 -4.36 -11.96
N PRO A 111 -51.09 -4.20 -10.65
CA PRO A 111 -50.05 -4.12 -9.61
C PRO A 111 -49.19 -5.38 -9.50
N ASP A 112 -49.70 -6.55 -9.90
CA ASP A 112 -48.96 -7.82 -9.84
C ASP A 112 -48.10 -8.07 -11.08
N TYR A 113 -48.32 -7.32 -12.17
CA TYR A 113 -47.60 -7.46 -13.43
C TYR A 113 -46.70 -6.27 -13.76
N VAL A 114 -47.05 -5.06 -13.31
CA VAL A 114 -46.34 -3.81 -13.60
C VAL A 114 -44.91 -3.82 -13.04
N MET A 115 -43.99 -3.21 -13.80
CA MET A 115 -42.62 -2.98 -13.35
C MET A 115 -42.25 -1.48 -13.45
N PRO A 116 -41.53 -0.92 -12.47
CA PRO A 116 -41.13 -1.54 -11.20
C PRO A 116 -42.32 -1.93 -10.30
N GLU A 117 -42.16 -2.97 -9.47
CA GLU A 117 -43.22 -3.42 -8.55
C GLU A 117 -43.62 -2.27 -7.60
N PRO A 118 -44.90 -2.06 -7.29
CA PRO A 118 -45.36 -0.94 -6.46
C PRO A 118 -44.66 -0.84 -5.09
N GLN A 119 -44.29 -1.98 -4.51
CA GLN A 119 -43.57 -2.07 -3.23
C GLN A 119 -42.13 -1.52 -3.27
N THR A 120 -41.56 -1.32 -4.46
CA THR A 120 -40.25 -0.66 -4.62
C THR A 120 -40.32 0.85 -4.47
N HIS A 121 -41.54 1.42 -4.53
CA HIS A 121 -41.79 2.87 -4.58
C HIS A 121 -41.11 3.60 -5.75
N LEU A 122 -40.64 2.86 -6.76
CA LEU A 122 -40.10 3.42 -8.00
C LEU A 122 -41.19 3.45 -9.06
N THR A 123 -41.20 4.51 -9.87
CA THR A 123 -42.12 4.65 -11.00
C THR A 123 -41.38 5.18 -12.23
N LEU A 124 -41.94 4.89 -13.41
CA LEU A 124 -41.48 5.44 -14.67
C LEU A 124 -42.40 6.60 -15.09
N THR A 125 -41.81 7.73 -15.42
CA THR A 125 -42.50 8.86 -16.07
C THR A 125 -42.94 8.50 -17.48
N ALA A 126 -43.90 9.23 -18.03
CA ALA A 126 -44.36 9.04 -19.41
C ALA A 126 -43.21 9.15 -20.43
N GLN A 127 -42.27 10.08 -20.20
CA GLN A 127 -41.09 10.27 -21.05
C GLN A 127 -40.10 9.10 -20.96
N GLU A 128 -39.87 8.55 -19.78
CA GLU A 128 -39.02 7.37 -19.61
C GLU A 128 -39.63 6.14 -20.29
N LYS A 129 -40.95 5.92 -20.13
CA LYS A 129 -41.66 4.84 -20.83
C LYS A 129 -41.56 4.99 -22.34
N ALA A 130 -41.84 6.19 -22.85
CA ALA A 130 -41.72 6.49 -24.28
C ALA A 130 -40.29 6.25 -24.81
N THR A 131 -39.27 6.59 -24.02
CA THR A 131 -37.86 6.38 -24.37
C THR A 131 -37.54 4.90 -24.52
N LEU A 132 -37.96 4.07 -23.56
CA LEU A 132 -37.74 2.62 -23.61
C LEU A 132 -38.47 1.96 -24.78
N VAL A 133 -39.72 2.35 -25.04
CA VAL A 133 -40.50 1.85 -26.18
C VAL A 133 -39.80 2.20 -27.49
N LYS A 134 -39.50 3.49 -27.71
CA LYS A 134 -38.88 3.97 -28.96
C LYS A 134 -37.51 3.35 -29.18
N TRP A 135 -36.71 3.17 -28.13
CA TRP A 135 -35.44 2.47 -28.21
C TRP A 135 -35.60 1.01 -28.68
N ILE A 136 -36.59 0.29 -28.16
CA ILE A 136 -36.87 -1.09 -28.56
C ILE A 136 -37.33 -1.16 -30.01
N GLU A 137 -38.22 -0.26 -30.44
CA GLU A 137 -38.65 -0.15 -31.84
C GLU A 137 -37.48 0.15 -32.79
N GLN A 138 -36.46 0.87 -32.31
CA GLN A 138 -35.24 1.17 -33.05
C GLN A 138 -34.21 0.03 -33.04
N GLY A 139 -34.57 -1.16 -32.57
CA GLY A 139 -33.68 -2.32 -32.52
C GLY A 139 -33.00 -2.55 -31.18
N ALA A 140 -33.37 -1.80 -30.14
CA ALA A 140 -32.85 -1.96 -28.78
C ALA A 140 -31.31 -2.00 -28.68
N GLU A 141 -30.59 -1.20 -29.48
CA GLU A 141 -29.12 -1.20 -29.53
C GLU A 141 -28.53 -0.92 -28.14
N TYR A 142 -27.75 -1.85 -27.58
CA TYR A 142 -26.94 -1.63 -26.38
C TYR A 142 -25.59 -1.02 -26.75
N LYS A 143 -25.04 -0.20 -25.85
CA LYS A 143 -23.69 0.36 -25.99
C LYS A 143 -22.89 0.11 -24.72
N GLN A 144 -21.58 -0.06 -24.88
CA GLN A 144 -20.66 0.00 -23.74
C GLN A 144 -20.80 1.34 -23.02
N HIS A 145 -20.55 1.36 -21.71
CA HIS A 145 -20.64 2.61 -20.95
C HIS A 145 -19.71 3.67 -21.55
N TRP A 146 -20.20 4.91 -21.67
CA TRP A 146 -19.48 6.00 -22.35
C TRP A 146 -18.04 6.21 -21.84
N SER A 147 -17.78 5.96 -20.55
CA SER A 147 -16.44 6.12 -19.94
C SER A 147 -15.45 5.03 -20.35
N PHE A 148 -15.93 3.91 -20.92
CA PHE A 148 -15.09 2.81 -21.41
C PHE A 148 -14.84 2.89 -22.91
N ILE A 149 -15.40 3.90 -23.59
CA ILE A 149 -15.21 4.12 -25.01
C ILE A 149 -14.19 5.25 -25.18
N ALA A 150 -13.12 4.98 -25.94
CA ALA A 150 -12.12 6.01 -26.22
C ALA A 150 -12.78 7.21 -26.93
N PRO A 151 -12.56 8.46 -26.45
CA PRO A 151 -13.12 9.64 -27.08
C PRO A 151 -12.54 9.81 -28.49
N GLN A 152 -13.40 10.07 -29.46
CA GLN A 152 -13.03 10.31 -30.85
C GLN A 152 -13.29 11.77 -31.22
N LYS A 153 -12.47 12.34 -32.10
CA LYS A 153 -12.70 13.69 -32.61
C LYS A 153 -13.99 13.68 -33.44
N VAL A 154 -14.99 14.43 -32.98
CA VAL A 154 -16.25 14.62 -33.68
C VAL A 154 -16.18 15.84 -34.60
N ALA A 155 -16.98 15.83 -35.67
CA ALA A 155 -17.13 17.01 -36.52
C ALA A 155 -17.76 18.15 -35.72
N LEU A 156 -17.32 19.38 -35.99
CA LEU A 156 -17.90 20.56 -35.37
C LEU A 156 -19.36 20.73 -35.81
N PRO A 157 -20.28 21.05 -34.89
CA PRO A 157 -21.67 21.28 -35.25
C PRO A 157 -21.80 22.53 -36.12
N ALA A 158 -22.72 22.50 -37.07
CA ALA A 158 -23.07 23.68 -37.85
C ALA A 158 -23.80 24.69 -36.95
N ILE A 159 -23.32 25.93 -36.94
CA ILE A 159 -23.86 27.05 -36.15
C ILE A 159 -24.30 28.19 -37.06
N LYS A 160 -25.33 28.95 -36.65
CA LYS A 160 -25.82 30.09 -37.42
C LYS A 160 -24.95 31.33 -37.21
N ASN A 161 -24.41 31.56 -36.01
CA ASN A 161 -23.57 32.72 -35.71
C ASN A 161 -22.08 32.36 -35.52
N ASN A 162 -21.34 32.34 -36.62
CA ASN A 162 -19.90 32.01 -36.60
C ASN A 162 -18.99 33.12 -36.05
N THR A 163 -19.51 34.32 -35.74
CA THR A 163 -18.66 35.45 -35.28
C THR A 163 -18.41 35.43 -33.77
N TRP A 164 -19.30 34.78 -33.00
CA TRP A 164 -19.17 34.62 -31.55
C TRP A 164 -18.12 33.57 -31.19
N ALA A 165 -18.13 32.43 -31.88
CA ALA A 165 -17.23 31.32 -31.63
C ALA A 165 -15.76 31.73 -31.88
N LYS A 166 -14.90 31.51 -30.87
CA LYS A 166 -13.44 31.76 -30.91
C LYS A 166 -12.63 30.49 -31.05
N ASN A 167 -13.16 29.37 -30.57
CA ASN A 167 -12.50 28.06 -30.64
C ASN A 167 -13.50 26.92 -30.96
N GLU A 168 -12.99 25.70 -31.10
CA GLU A 168 -13.79 24.51 -31.43
C GLU A 168 -14.90 24.23 -30.39
N VAL A 169 -14.66 24.47 -29.08
CA VAL A 169 -15.62 24.24 -27.99
C VAL A 169 -16.83 25.17 -28.11
N ASP A 170 -16.61 26.42 -28.50
CA ASP A 170 -17.69 27.42 -28.63
C ASP A 170 -18.75 27.00 -29.64
N ASN A 171 -18.38 26.22 -30.66
CA ASN A 171 -19.33 25.68 -31.65
C ASN A 171 -20.32 24.72 -30.97
N PHE A 172 -19.84 23.84 -30.08
CA PHE A 172 -20.70 22.93 -29.33
C PHE A 172 -21.62 23.68 -28.36
N VAL A 173 -21.10 24.67 -27.64
CA VAL A 173 -21.91 25.50 -26.73
C VAL A 173 -22.98 26.25 -27.49
N LEU A 174 -22.61 26.92 -28.60
CA LEU A 174 -23.55 27.71 -29.38
C LEU A 174 -24.61 26.83 -30.06
N SER A 175 -24.24 25.65 -30.55
CA SER A 175 -25.20 24.68 -31.09
C SER A 175 -26.26 24.28 -30.05
N GLN A 176 -25.87 24.10 -28.79
CA GLN A 176 -26.83 23.84 -27.69
C GLN A 176 -27.71 25.05 -27.40
N ILE A 177 -27.15 26.26 -27.38
CA ILE A 177 -27.89 27.52 -27.19
C ILE A 177 -28.91 27.74 -28.32
N GLU A 178 -28.49 27.59 -29.57
CA GLU A 178 -29.36 27.72 -30.75
C GLU A 178 -30.50 26.69 -30.75
N SER A 179 -30.28 25.53 -30.13
CA SER A 179 -31.26 24.45 -29.99
C SER A 179 -32.11 24.56 -28.71
N SER A 180 -31.86 25.54 -27.83
CA SER A 180 -32.48 25.58 -26.50
C SER A 180 -33.99 25.77 -26.56
N VAL A 181 -34.49 26.58 -27.50
CA VAL A 181 -35.94 26.84 -27.63
C VAL A 181 -36.71 25.55 -27.91
N VAL A 182 -36.13 24.64 -28.69
CA VAL A 182 -36.75 23.35 -29.02
C VAL A 182 -36.68 22.40 -27.82
N LYS A 183 -35.62 22.47 -27.01
CA LYS A 183 -35.37 21.54 -25.90
C LYS A 183 -36.04 21.94 -24.59
N THR A 184 -36.07 23.23 -24.28
CA THR A 184 -36.49 23.75 -22.97
C THR A 184 -37.68 24.72 -23.07
N GLY A 185 -38.06 25.12 -24.28
CA GLY A 185 -39.06 26.17 -24.50
C GLY A 185 -38.50 27.60 -24.32
N TYR A 186 -37.23 27.75 -23.93
CA TYR A 186 -36.60 29.05 -23.71
C TYR A 186 -35.55 29.35 -24.78
N ALA A 187 -35.61 30.54 -25.38
CA ALA A 187 -34.59 31.03 -26.30
C ALA A 187 -33.41 31.60 -25.49
N LEU A 188 -32.31 30.84 -25.43
CA LEU A 188 -31.07 31.28 -24.80
C LEU A 188 -30.23 32.08 -25.81
N SER A 189 -29.39 32.98 -25.30
CA SER A 189 -28.40 33.71 -26.11
C SER A 189 -27.09 33.86 -25.34
N PRO A 190 -25.94 33.92 -26.02
CA PRO A 190 -24.67 34.17 -25.34
C PRO A 190 -24.68 35.53 -24.63
N GLN A 191 -24.11 35.57 -23.44
CA GLN A 191 -23.97 36.81 -22.67
C GLN A 191 -22.84 37.69 -23.22
N GLU A 192 -22.97 39.01 -23.03
CA GLU A 192 -21.89 39.95 -23.35
C GLU A 192 -20.66 39.71 -22.47
N THR A 193 -19.48 40.08 -22.97
CA THR A 193 -18.25 40.03 -22.19
C THR A 193 -18.36 40.94 -20.98
N ALA A 194 -18.05 40.41 -19.80
CA ALA A 194 -18.07 41.19 -18.55
C ALA A 194 -17.06 42.36 -18.60
N ASP A 195 -17.31 43.40 -17.81
CA ASP A 195 -16.37 44.51 -17.67
C ASP A 195 -15.00 44.00 -17.15
N LYS A 196 -13.94 44.76 -17.45
CA LYS A 196 -12.56 44.36 -17.12
C LYS A 196 -12.36 44.02 -15.65
N THR A 197 -12.98 44.74 -14.73
CA THR A 197 -12.80 44.51 -13.30
C THR A 197 -13.46 43.21 -12.88
N THR A 198 -14.69 42.97 -13.35
CA THR A 198 -15.40 41.70 -13.12
C THR A 198 -14.65 40.52 -13.72
N LEU A 199 -14.15 40.67 -14.96
CA LEU A 199 -13.40 39.63 -15.65
C LEU A 199 -12.11 39.28 -14.91
N LEU A 200 -11.33 40.29 -14.49
CA LEU A 200 -10.11 40.11 -13.70
C LEU A 200 -10.41 39.44 -12.35
N ARG A 201 -11.50 39.83 -11.67
CA ARG A 201 -11.89 39.22 -10.40
C ARG A 201 -12.21 37.73 -10.56
N ARG A 202 -13.02 37.36 -11.55
CA ARG A 202 -13.40 35.97 -11.82
C ARG A 202 -12.17 35.11 -12.10
N VAL A 203 -11.36 35.51 -13.09
CA VAL A 203 -10.17 34.73 -13.47
C VAL A 203 -9.11 34.64 -12.36
N SER A 204 -8.98 35.67 -11.51
CA SER A 204 -8.05 35.62 -10.37
C SER A 204 -8.54 34.64 -9.31
N MET A 205 -9.85 34.62 -9.02
CA MET A 205 -10.43 33.65 -8.08
C MET A 205 -10.35 32.23 -8.64
N ASP A 206 -10.70 32.03 -9.91
CA ASP A 206 -10.69 30.70 -10.53
C ASP A 206 -9.27 30.11 -10.64
N LEU A 207 -8.27 30.94 -10.92
CA LEU A 207 -6.89 30.46 -11.10
C LEU A 207 -6.08 30.47 -9.81
N THR A 208 -6.36 31.33 -8.84
CA THR A 208 -5.49 31.50 -7.65
C THR A 208 -6.23 31.46 -6.32
N GLY A 209 -7.55 31.32 -6.32
CA GLY A 209 -8.39 31.39 -5.12
C GLY A 209 -8.44 32.77 -4.46
N LEU A 210 -7.80 33.79 -5.04
CA LEU A 210 -7.61 35.09 -4.42
C LEU A 210 -8.11 36.24 -5.32
N PRO A 211 -8.66 37.32 -4.73
CA PRO A 211 -9.01 38.51 -5.49
C PRO A 211 -7.76 39.22 -6.02
N PRO A 212 -7.87 39.96 -7.15
CA PRO A 212 -6.78 40.79 -7.65
C PRO A 212 -6.48 41.95 -6.70
N THR A 213 -5.21 42.34 -6.60
CA THR A 213 -4.79 43.52 -5.85
C THR A 213 -5.16 44.83 -6.56
N PRO A 214 -5.26 45.97 -5.86
CA PRO A 214 -5.50 47.27 -6.49
C PRO A 214 -4.50 47.62 -7.59
N VAL A 215 -3.22 47.22 -7.44
CA VAL A 215 -2.17 47.44 -8.43
C VAL A 215 -2.43 46.63 -9.70
N GLU A 216 -2.83 45.36 -9.56
CA GLU A 216 -3.16 44.50 -10.71
C GLU A 216 -4.42 44.98 -11.44
N ILE A 217 -5.42 45.48 -10.70
CA ILE A 217 -6.62 46.10 -11.28
C ILE A 217 -6.22 47.32 -12.12
N ALA A 218 -5.47 48.25 -11.52
CA ALA A 218 -5.04 49.47 -12.22
C ALA A 218 -4.22 49.14 -13.48
N ALA A 219 -3.30 48.18 -13.39
CA ALA A 219 -2.50 47.73 -14.53
C ALA A 219 -3.36 47.13 -15.66
N PHE A 220 -4.34 46.27 -15.34
CA PHE A 220 -5.20 45.65 -16.35
C PHE A 220 -6.17 46.65 -17.00
N LEU A 221 -6.67 47.62 -16.23
CA LEU A 221 -7.53 48.69 -16.76
C LEU A 221 -6.76 49.59 -17.73
N ALA A 222 -5.49 49.89 -17.41
CA ALA A 222 -4.59 50.69 -18.23
C ALA A 222 -4.08 49.95 -19.49
N ASP A 223 -3.95 48.63 -19.46
CA ASP A 223 -3.49 47.87 -20.63
C ASP A 223 -4.55 47.84 -21.75
N LYS A 224 -4.30 48.60 -22.82
CA LYS A 224 -5.15 48.64 -24.04
C LYS A 224 -4.59 47.82 -25.20
N THR A 225 -3.47 47.13 -25.00
CA THR A 225 -2.83 46.40 -26.09
C THR A 225 -3.58 45.10 -26.40
N PRO A 226 -3.56 44.61 -27.66
CA PRO A 226 -4.20 43.35 -28.01
C PRO A 226 -3.69 42.20 -27.12
N GLY A 227 -4.59 41.32 -26.67
CA GLY A 227 -4.23 40.17 -25.82
C GLY A 227 -4.03 40.47 -24.32
N ALA A 228 -4.56 41.60 -23.82
CA ALA A 228 -4.39 42.02 -22.41
C ALA A 228 -4.94 41.00 -21.41
N TYR A 229 -6.04 40.35 -21.74
CA TYR A 229 -6.65 39.35 -20.88
C TYR A 229 -5.78 38.08 -20.79
N GLU A 230 -5.26 37.61 -21.92
CA GLU A 230 -4.41 36.43 -22.04
C GLU A 230 -3.09 36.63 -21.29
N ARG A 231 -2.53 37.85 -21.28
CA ARG A 231 -1.36 38.17 -20.44
C ARG A 231 -1.68 38.10 -18.95
N VAL A 232 -2.87 38.53 -18.53
CA VAL A 232 -3.34 38.36 -17.14
C VAL A 232 -3.44 36.88 -16.80
N VAL A 233 -4.08 36.08 -17.67
CA VAL A 233 -4.21 34.62 -17.50
C VAL A 233 -2.83 33.98 -17.35
N ASN A 234 -1.90 34.26 -18.27
CA ASN A 234 -0.54 33.71 -18.22
C ASN A 234 0.20 34.10 -16.94
N ARG A 235 0.06 35.36 -16.49
CA ARG A 235 0.66 35.82 -15.23
C ARG A 235 0.08 35.08 -14.01
N LEU A 236 -1.23 34.82 -13.99
CA LEU A 236 -1.89 34.09 -12.92
C LEU A 236 -1.47 32.60 -12.94
N LEU A 237 -1.40 31.97 -14.11
CA LEU A 237 -0.94 30.59 -14.26
C LEU A 237 0.53 30.40 -13.83
N MET A 238 1.38 31.42 -14.03
CA MET A 238 2.79 31.41 -13.57
C MET A 238 2.95 31.76 -12.09
N SER A 239 1.88 32.14 -11.38
CA SER A 239 1.92 32.46 -9.96
C SER A 239 2.01 31.17 -9.13
N PRO A 240 2.82 31.10 -8.06
CA PRO A 240 2.82 29.95 -7.15
C PRO A 240 1.44 29.62 -6.57
N ARG A 241 0.59 30.65 -6.43
CA ARG A 241 -0.79 30.56 -5.94
C ARG A 241 -1.69 29.72 -6.84
N PHE A 242 -1.34 29.56 -8.11
CA PHE A 242 -2.07 28.68 -9.02
C PHE A 242 -1.99 27.23 -8.55
N GLY A 243 -0.78 26.71 -8.33
CA GLY A 243 -0.61 25.36 -7.81
C GLY A 243 -1.16 25.19 -6.39
N GLU A 244 -1.10 26.21 -5.54
CA GLU A 244 -1.72 26.19 -4.21
C GLU A 244 -3.24 26.00 -4.30
N HIS A 245 -3.90 26.75 -5.19
CA HIS A 245 -5.35 26.66 -5.37
C HIS A 245 -5.78 25.35 -6.03
N GLN A 246 -5.13 24.95 -7.12
CA GLN A 246 -5.45 23.71 -7.85
C GLN A 246 -5.18 22.44 -7.03
N ALA A 247 -4.22 22.49 -6.11
CA ALA A 247 -3.91 21.35 -5.27
C ALA A 247 -5.03 21.02 -4.26
N VAL A 248 -5.87 21.97 -3.84
CA VAL A 248 -6.86 21.77 -2.77
C VAL A 248 -7.79 20.59 -3.11
N ASP A 249 -8.47 20.66 -4.26
CA ASP A 249 -9.41 19.61 -4.66
C ASP A 249 -8.72 18.25 -4.85
N TRP A 250 -7.47 18.25 -5.34
CA TRP A 250 -6.70 17.02 -5.47
C TRP A 250 -6.31 16.43 -4.11
N LEU A 251 -5.94 17.27 -3.15
CA LEU A 251 -5.54 16.83 -1.81
C LEU A 251 -6.72 16.20 -1.05
N ASP A 252 -7.93 16.70 -1.25
CA ASP A 252 -9.15 16.07 -0.74
C ASP A 252 -9.36 14.69 -1.36
N VAL A 253 -9.26 14.57 -2.68
CA VAL A 253 -9.34 13.27 -3.40
C VAL A 253 -8.24 12.31 -2.95
N ALA A 254 -7.03 12.82 -2.72
CA ALA A 254 -5.89 12.05 -2.23
C ALA A 254 -5.98 11.70 -0.75
N ARG A 255 -6.99 12.21 -0.02
CA ARG A 255 -7.20 12.03 1.44
C ARG A 255 -6.05 12.58 2.27
N TYR A 256 -5.43 13.66 1.80
CA TYR A 256 -4.35 14.30 2.52
C TYR A 256 -4.86 14.81 3.89
N ALA A 257 -4.04 14.58 4.90
CA ALA A 257 -4.25 15.09 6.26
C ALA A 257 -2.88 15.14 6.96
N ASP A 258 -2.73 16.07 7.91
CA ASP A 258 -1.55 16.15 8.76
C ASP A 258 -1.67 15.25 10.02
N THR A 259 -2.72 14.43 10.09
CA THR A 259 -2.98 13.46 11.17
C THR A 259 -3.37 12.08 10.62
N HIS A 260 -3.46 11.07 11.48
CA HIS A 260 -3.79 9.69 11.12
C HIS A 260 -5.28 9.47 10.78
N GLY A 261 -6.16 10.36 11.22
CA GLY A 261 -7.59 10.35 10.92
C GLY A 261 -8.38 9.22 11.57
N TYR A 262 -7.88 8.59 12.63
CA TYR A 262 -8.55 7.48 13.33
C TYR A 262 -8.67 7.73 14.84
N GLN A 263 -8.95 6.70 15.65
CA GLN A 263 -9.30 6.80 17.08
C GLN A 263 -8.42 7.77 17.92
N ASP A 264 -7.09 7.64 17.91
CA ASP A 264 -6.18 8.54 18.68
C ASP A 264 -5.75 9.81 17.91
N ASP A 265 -6.08 9.89 16.61
CA ASP A 265 -5.76 10.97 15.66
C ASP A 265 -4.43 11.73 15.87
N GLY A 266 -3.32 10.98 15.97
CA GLY A 266 -1.99 11.56 16.12
C GLY A 266 -1.47 12.29 14.87
N PRO A 267 -0.47 13.19 15.01
CA PRO A 267 0.14 13.89 13.88
C PRO A 267 0.99 12.95 13.01
N ARG A 268 1.04 13.21 11.69
CA ARG A 268 1.91 12.52 10.74
C ARG A 268 2.69 13.50 9.86
N THR A 269 3.87 13.11 9.39
CA THR A 269 4.66 13.96 8.48
C THR A 269 4.25 13.72 7.02
N MET A 270 3.19 14.41 6.57
CA MET A 270 2.70 14.26 5.19
C MET A 270 2.78 15.53 4.33
N TRP A 271 3.05 16.70 4.94
CA TRP A 271 3.21 17.96 4.22
C TRP A 271 4.20 17.94 3.02
N PRO A 272 5.26 17.09 2.96
CA PRO A 272 6.09 17.02 1.77
C PRO A 272 5.32 16.53 0.53
N TYR A 273 4.34 15.63 0.71
CA TYR A 273 3.46 15.19 -0.39
C TYR A 273 2.59 16.35 -0.89
N ARG A 274 2.00 17.13 0.02
CA ARG A 274 1.25 18.34 -0.32
C ARG A 274 2.09 19.31 -1.15
N ASP A 275 3.30 19.60 -0.70
CA ASP A 275 4.22 20.49 -1.40
C ASP A 275 4.61 19.93 -2.78
N TRP A 276 4.74 18.60 -2.92
CA TRP A 276 4.95 17.95 -4.21
C TRP A 276 3.75 18.16 -5.16
N VAL A 277 2.50 18.00 -4.68
CA VAL A 277 1.29 18.23 -5.49
C VAL A 277 1.25 19.68 -5.99
N ILE A 278 1.46 20.65 -5.10
CA ILE A 278 1.51 22.09 -5.45
C ILE A 278 2.57 22.34 -6.53
N GLN A 279 3.76 21.74 -6.38
CA GLN A 279 4.82 21.87 -7.37
C GLN A 279 4.50 21.17 -8.69
N ALA A 280 3.78 20.06 -8.68
CA ALA A 280 3.37 19.34 -9.89
C ALA A 280 2.46 20.23 -10.76
N PHE A 281 1.48 20.90 -10.15
CA PHE A 281 0.63 21.87 -10.85
C PHE A 281 1.42 23.09 -11.35
N ASN A 282 2.25 23.70 -10.50
CA ASN A 282 3.05 24.87 -10.87
C ASN A 282 4.08 24.58 -11.98
N LYS A 283 4.57 23.34 -12.07
CA LYS A 283 5.48 22.90 -13.16
C LYS A 283 4.74 22.41 -14.40
N ASN A 284 3.40 22.42 -14.38
CA ASN A 284 2.56 21.83 -15.43
C ASN A 284 3.00 20.40 -15.77
N LEU A 285 3.16 19.56 -14.73
CA LEU A 285 3.51 18.16 -14.90
C LEU A 285 2.44 17.48 -15.75
N SER A 286 2.84 16.77 -16.79
CA SER A 286 1.89 16.09 -17.67
C SER A 286 1.06 15.07 -16.90
N PHE A 287 -0.23 14.98 -17.23
CA PHE A 287 -1.19 14.17 -16.48
C PHE A 287 -0.76 12.69 -16.40
N ASP A 288 -0.19 12.13 -17.47
CA ASP A 288 0.37 10.77 -17.48
C ASP A 288 1.43 10.58 -16.39
N LYS A 289 2.37 11.52 -16.25
CA LYS A 289 3.41 11.46 -15.21
C LYS A 289 2.82 11.67 -13.82
N PHE A 290 1.89 12.61 -13.68
CA PHE A 290 1.23 12.90 -12.41
C PHE A 290 0.49 11.67 -11.86
N VAL A 291 -0.20 10.93 -12.73
CA VAL A 291 -0.86 9.66 -12.39
C VAL A 291 0.16 8.57 -12.10
N THR A 292 1.11 8.32 -13.02
CA THR A 292 2.08 7.22 -12.88
C THR A 292 2.94 7.36 -11.63
N TRP A 293 3.44 8.56 -11.31
CA TRP A 293 4.32 8.75 -10.16
C TRP A 293 3.58 8.55 -8.84
N GLN A 294 2.29 8.89 -8.76
CA GLN A 294 1.50 8.69 -7.54
C GLN A 294 1.12 7.22 -7.32
N LEU A 295 0.88 6.47 -8.40
CA LEU A 295 0.49 5.07 -8.29
C LEU A 295 1.68 4.13 -8.10
N ALA A 296 2.81 4.41 -8.75
CA ALA A 296 3.92 3.47 -8.86
C ALA A 296 5.30 4.17 -9.00
N GLY A 297 5.46 5.39 -8.46
CA GLY A 297 6.70 6.14 -8.57
C GLY A 297 7.92 5.45 -7.95
N ASP A 298 7.71 4.66 -6.92
CA ASP A 298 8.67 3.79 -6.22
C ASP A 298 9.03 2.52 -6.99
N MET A 299 8.15 2.07 -7.88
CA MET A 299 8.40 0.91 -8.76
C MET A 299 9.13 1.28 -10.06
N LEU A 300 9.36 2.57 -10.31
CA LEU A 300 10.14 3.01 -11.47
C LEU A 300 11.62 2.61 -11.32
N PRO A 301 12.33 2.30 -12.42
CA PRO A 301 13.76 2.01 -12.35
C PRO A 301 14.54 3.21 -11.79
N ASN A 302 15.29 3.00 -10.70
CA ASN A 302 16.08 4.03 -10.02
C ASN A 302 15.27 5.30 -9.72
N PRO A 303 14.22 5.19 -8.88
CA PRO A 303 13.25 6.26 -8.72
C PRO A 303 13.91 7.49 -8.08
N THR A 304 13.59 8.67 -8.60
CA THR A 304 14.00 9.94 -8.02
C THR A 304 13.25 10.19 -6.71
N GLN A 305 13.78 11.05 -5.84
CA GLN A 305 13.11 11.43 -4.60
C GLN A 305 11.70 12.00 -4.83
N ALA A 306 11.49 12.74 -5.93
CA ALA A 306 10.16 13.27 -6.28
C ALA A 306 9.18 12.16 -6.69
N GLN A 307 9.65 11.10 -7.34
CA GLN A 307 8.83 9.94 -7.69
C GLN A 307 8.47 9.10 -6.46
N LEU A 308 9.43 8.87 -5.55
CA LEU A 308 9.17 8.22 -4.26
C LEU A 308 8.16 9.00 -3.42
N LEU A 309 8.31 10.33 -3.38
CA LEU A 309 7.41 11.20 -2.62
C LEU A 309 5.99 11.22 -3.20
N ALA A 310 5.85 11.17 -4.53
CA ALA A 310 4.56 11.10 -5.18
C ALA A 310 3.76 9.85 -4.77
N THR A 311 4.43 8.70 -4.61
CA THR A 311 3.81 7.44 -4.17
C THR A 311 3.11 7.54 -2.81
N ALA A 312 3.40 8.56 -2.00
CA ALA A 312 2.70 8.81 -0.74
C ALA A 312 1.17 8.96 -0.88
N PHE A 313 0.66 9.20 -2.11
CA PHE A 313 -0.77 9.06 -2.44
C PHE A 313 -1.39 7.74 -1.90
N ASN A 314 -0.66 6.63 -2.01
CA ASN A 314 -1.07 5.31 -1.53
C ASN A 314 -1.02 5.14 0.00
N ARG A 315 -0.54 6.17 0.73
CA ARG A 315 -0.30 6.16 2.18
C ARG A 315 -1.05 7.26 2.93
N ASN A 316 -1.84 8.05 2.22
CA ASN A 316 -2.68 9.09 2.82
C ASN A 316 -3.91 8.54 3.57
N HIS A 317 -4.23 7.25 3.39
CA HIS A 317 -5.33 6.59 4.08
C HIS A 317 -5.24 6.72 5.61
N GLN A 318 -6.39 6.55 6.27
CA GLN A 318 -6.46 6.54 7.73
C GLN A 318 -5.64 5.37 8.29
N GLN A 319 -5.01 5.55 9.45
CA GLN A 319 -4.20 4.53 10.10
C GLN A 319 -4.51 4.46 11.61
N SER A 320 -4.49 3.27 12.19
CA SER A 320 -4.80 3.05 13.61
C SER A 320 -3.55 2.80 14.46
N GLN A 321 -3.48 3.54 15.57
CA GLN A 321 -2.49 3.39 16.65
C GLN A 321 -3.04 2.59 17.83
N GLU A 322 -4.32 2.21 17.77
CA GLU A 322 -5.04 1.61 18.89
C GLU A 322 -4.42 0.27 19.30
N GLY A 323 -4.18 0.10 20.60
CA GLY A 323 -3.71 -1.16 21.16
C GLY A 323 -4.84 -2.20 21.18
N GLY A 324 -4.52 -3.45 20.81
CA GLY A 324 -5.46 -4.57 20.86
C GLY A 324 -6.27 -4.79 19.58
N ILE A 325 -6.05 -3.98 18.54
CA ILE A 325 -6.59 -4.25 17.20
C ILE A 325 -5.99 -5.52 16.61
N VAL A 326 -6.66 -6.12 15.63
CA VAL A 326 -6.09 -7.19 14.81
C VAL A 326 -5.31 -6.56 13.66
N PRO A 327 -3.96 -6.64 13.62
CA PRO A 327 -3.19 -5.92 12.60
C PRO A 327 -3.54 -6.36 11.18
N GLU A 328 -3.82 -7.64 10.95
CA GLU A 328 -4.18 -8.11 9.61
C GLU A 328 -5.52 -7.56 9.10
N GLU A 329 -6.48 -7.31 9.99
CA GLU A 329 -7.76 -6.68 9.63
C GLU A 329 -7.53 -5.27 9.10
N TYR A 330 -6.81 -4.44 9.86
CA TYR A 330 -6.50 -3.07 9.46
C TYR A 330 -5.61 -2.99 8.23
N ARG A 331 -4.64 -3.91 8.09
CA ARG A 331 -3.82 -4.02 6.88
C ARG A 331 -4.71 -4.27 5.65
N ALA A 332 -5.70 -5.15 5.75
CA ALA A 332 -6.66 -5.40 4.68
C ALA A 332 -7.57 -4.19 4.41
N GLU A 333 -8.01 -3.47 5.44
CA GLU A 333 -8.78 -2.22 5.28
C GLU A 333 -7.98 -1.15 4.54
N TYR A 334 -6.69 -1.00 4.84
CA TYR A 334 -5.82 -0.04 4.15
C TYR A 334 -5.70 -0.32 2.65
N VAL A 335 -5.63 -1.61 2.27
CA VAL A 335 -5.60 -2.01 0.86
C VAL A 335 -6.97 -1.77 0.21
N ALA A 336 -8.07 -2.07 0.90
CA ALA A 336 -9.42 -1.83 0.41
C ALA A 336 -9.67 -0.33 0.12
N ASP A 337 -9.18 0.53 1.01
CA ASP A 337 -9.27 1.98 0.87
C ASP A 337 -8.40 2.52 -0.29
N ARG A 338 -7.21 1.96 -0.56
CA ARG A 338 -6.44 2.30 -1.78
C ARG A 338 -7.19 1.91 -3.05
N ALA A 339 -7.77 0.71 -3.09
CA ALA A 339 -8.55 0.25 -4.23
C ALA A 339 -9.77 1.15 -4.47
N SER A 340 -10.47 1.53 -3.39
CA SER A 340 -11.56 2.51 -3.40
C SER A 340 -11.13 3.85 -4.00
N THR A 341 -10.02 4.38 -3.49
CA THR A 341 -9.54 5.70 -3.89
C THR A 341 -9.01 5.69 -5.32
N PHE A 342 -8.35 4.63 -5.75
CA PHE A 342 -7.97 4.48 -7.15
C PHE A 342 -9.20 4.51 -8.08
N GLY A 343 -10.24 3.75 -7.73
CA GLY A 343 -11.50 3.72 -8.47
C GLY A 343 -12.11 5.11 -8.61
N LYS A 344 -12.24 5.84 -7.51
CA LYS A 344 -12.84 7.19 -7.50
C LYS A 344 -11.94 8.23 -8.17
N ALA A 345 -10.66 8.29 -7.82
CA ALA A 345 -9.74 9.35 -8.25
C ALA A 345 -9.36 9.26 -9.72
N PHE A 346 -9.16 8.05 -10.25
CA PHE A 346 -8.63 7.86 -11.61
C PHE A 346 -9.63 7.26 -12.59
N LEU A 347 -10.57 6.43 -12.12
CA LEU A 347 -11.57 5.81 -13.01
C LEU A 347 -12.93 6.53 -12.96
N GLY A 348 -13.19 7.33 -11.93
CA GLY A 348 -14.51 7.89 -11.67
C GLY A 348 -15.56 6.82 -11.34
N LEU A 349 -15.14 5.68 -10.78
CA LEU A 349 -15.98 4.52 -10.47
C LEU A 349 -15.95 4.20 -8.97
N THR A 350 -17.12 3.86 -8.41
CA THR A 350 -17.23 3.30 -7.06
C THR A 350 -17.06 1.79 -7.13
N VAL A 351 -15.88 1.29 -6.75
CA VAL A 351 -15.59 -0.16 -6.76
C VAL A 351 -15.98 -0.86 -5.45
N GLU A 352 -16.36 -0.12 -4.42
CA GLU A 352 -16.41 -0.62 -3.04
C GLU A 352 -17.59 -1.56 -2.78
N CYS A 353 -18.73 -1.36 -3.46
CA CYS A 353 -19.85 -2.30 -3.37
C CYS A 353 -19.42 -3.71 -3.80
N ALA A 354 -18.48 -3.81 -4.76
CA ALA A 354 -17.96 -5.06 -5.27
C ALA A 354 -17.18 -5.88 -4.23
N ARG A 355 -16.83 -5.29 -3.07
CA ARG A 355 -16.10 -5.95 -2.00
C ARG A 355 -16.86 -7.16 -1.42
N CYS A 356 -18.16 -7.00 -1.21
CA CYS A 356 -19.00 -7.99 -0.52
C CYS A 356 -19.84 -8.86 -1.45
N HIS A 357 -20.23 -8.31 -2.61
CA HIS A 357 -21.03 -8.95 -3.65
C HIS A 357 -20.70 -8.31 -5.00
N ASP A 358 -21.16 -8.82 -6.13
CA ASP A 358 -20.99 -8.14 -7.41
C ASP A 358 -21.63 -6.74 -7.38
N HIS A 359 -21.01 -5.74 -7.99
CA HIS A 359 -21.48 -4.36 -7.93
C HIS A 359 -22.93 -4.26 -8.42
N LYS A 360 -23.74 -3.43 -7.75
CA LYS A 360 -25.20 -3.38 -7.96
C LYS A 360 -25.62 -2.83 -9.33
N TYR A 361 -24.81 -1.92 -9.89
CA TYR A 361 -25.16 -1.16 -11.10
C TYR A 361 -24.13 -1.30 -12.22
N ASP A 362 -22.86 -1.11 -11.89
CA ASP A 362 -21.73 -1.30 -12.81
C ASP A 362 -21.32 -2.78 -12.98
N PRO A 363 -20.77 -3.15 -14.14
CA PRO A 363 -20.34 -4.51 -14.45
C PRO A 363 -18.98 -4.83 -13.80
N ILE A 364 -18.92 -4.72 -12.48
CA ILE A 364 -17.73 -5.00 -11.67
C ILE A 364 -18.07 -6.20 -10.79
N SER A 365 -17.48 -7.36 -11.09
CA SER A 365 -17.66 -8.53 -10.23
C SER A 365 -16.84 -8.40 -8.95
N GLN A 366 -17.21 -9.17 -7.93
CA GLN A 366 -16.40 -9.30 -6.72
C GLN A 366 -15.00 -9.83 -7.05
N LYS A 367 -14.88 -10.71 -8.04
CA LYS A 367 -13.58 -11.20 -8.50
C LYS A 367 -12.73 -10.06 -9.08
N ASP A 368 -13.32 -9.14 -9.84
CA ASP A 368 -12.61 -7.99 -10.38
C ASP A 368 -12.13 -7.06 -9.27
N TYR A 369 -12.96 -6.85 -8.23
CA TYR A 369 -12.57 -6.09 -7.05
C TYR A 369 -11.34 -6.68 -6.36
N TYR A 370 -11.32 -7.99 -6.07
CA TYR A 370 -10.15 -8.60 -5.41
C TYR A 370 -8.94 -8.70 -6.34
N SER A 371 -9.14 -8.71 -7.66
CA SER A 371 -8.05 -8.59 -8.64
C SER A 371 -7.43 -7.19 -8.61
N LEU A 372 -8.25 -6.14 -8.47
CA LEU A 372 -7.78 -4.76 -8.27
C LEU A 372 -7.10 -4.58 -6.91
N PHE A 373 -7.70 -5.12 -5.84
CA PHE A 373 -7.14 -5.14 -4.48
C PHE A 373 -5.71 -5.69 -4.46
N ALA A 374 -5.45 -6.76 -5.22
CA ALA A 374 -4.14 -7.40 -5.27
C ALA A 374 -3.00 -6.47 -5.71
N PHE A 375 -3.26 -5.50 -6.61
CA PHE A 375 -2.24 -4.51 -7.02
C PHE A 375 -1.74 -3.67 -5.83
N PHE A 376 -2.65 -3.32 -4.92
CA PHE A 376 -2.36 -2.48 -3.75
C PHE A 376 -1.95 -3.30 -2.51
N ASN A 377 -2.02 -4.63 -2.59
CA ASN A 377 -1.72 -5.58 -1.53
C ASN A 377 -0.22 -5.98 -1.50
N SER A 378 0.67 -5.06 -1.85
CA SER A 378 2.12 -5.32 -1.99
C SER A 378 2.97 -4.42 -1.09
N ASN A 379 2.35 -3.50 -0.34
CA ASN A 379 3.05 -2.60 0.57
C ASN A 379 3.60 -3.36 1.78
N ASN A 380 4.87 -3.14 2.11
CA ASN A 380 5.51 -3.70 3.30
C ASN A 380 5.13 -2.89 4.56
N GLU A 381 3.92 -3.13 5.06
CA GLU A 381 3.34 -2.39 6.18
C GLU A 381 2.69 -3.32 7.22
N ASN A 382 2.52 -2.80 8.43
CA ASN A 382 1.74 -3.43 9.48
C ASN A 382 0.40 -2.70 9.65
N GLY A 383 -0.68 -3.42 9.93
CA GLY A 383 -1.97 -2.77 10.15
C GLY A 383 -2.02 -1.90 11.40
N GLN A 384 -1.22 -2.23 12.42
CA GLN A 384 -1.03 -1.38 13.58
C GLN A 384 0.24 -0.54 13.42
N ILE A 385 0.08 0.78 13.44
CA ILE A 385 1.20 1.73 13.36
C ILE A 385 1.73 2.08 14.76
N PRO A 386 2.99 2.51 14.90
CA PRO A 386 3.51 2.92 16.20
C PRO A 386 2.72 4.12 16.76
N TYR A 387 2.59 4.17 18.08
CA TYR A 387 1.97 5.29 18.80
C TYR A 387 2.78 6.58 18.66
N ASN A 388 4.10 6.46 18.55
CA ASN A 388 5.01 7.58 18.33
C ASN A 388 5.98 7.28 17.20
N GLY A 389 6.18 8.25 16.31
CA GLY A 389 7.06 8.14 15.15
C GLY A 389 6.29 7.86 13.86
N GLU A 390 7.04 7.63 12.78
CA GLU A 390 6.46 7.48 11.45
C GLU A 390 6.10 6.03 11.12
N ALA A 391 4.96 5.82 10.47
CA ALA A 391 4.46 4.50 10.10
C ALA A 391 5.16 3.91 8.86
N SER A 392 5.57 2.64 8.95
CA SER A 392 6.14 1.88 7.84
C SER A 392 5.21 1.75 6.61
N PRO A 393 5.72 1.82 5.37
CA PRO A 393 7.06 2.28 4.95
C PRO A 393 7.27 3.80 5.04
N THR A 394 8.49 4.29 5.27
CA THR A 394 8.76 5.75 5.18
C THR A 394 10.07 6.04 4.51
N ILE A 395 10.13 7.18 3.81
CA ILE A 395 11.38 7.68 3.23
C ILE A 395 12.01 8.73 4.14
N THR A 396 13.34 8.71 4.21
CA THR A 396 14.07 9.78 4.88
C THR A 396 14.28 10.92 3.89
N LEU A 397 13.74 12.10 4.19
CA LEU A 397 13.95 13.32 3.42
C LEU A 397 15.05 14.17 4.10
N PRO A 398 16.30 14.14 3.61
CA PRO A 398 17.37 14.93 4.19
C PRO A 398 17.17 16.41 3.90
N LYS A 399 17.43 17.25 4.91
CA LYS A 399 17.58 18.70 4.70
C LYS A 399 18.78 18.99 3.79
N PRO A 400 18.81 20.13 3.07
CA PRO A 400 19.94 20.47 2.20
C PRO A 400 21.32 20.37 2.87
N GLU A 401 21.44 20.77 4.13
CA GLU A 401 22.71 20.68 4.86
C GLU A 401 23.08 19.23 5.21
N ALA A 402 22.09 18.39 5.53
CA ALA A 402 22.30 16.98 5.80
C ALA A 402 22.72 16.24 4.53
N GLU A 403 22.10 16.55 3.39
CA GLU A 403 22.45 15.96 2.10
C GLU A 403 23.88 16.33 1.68
N GLN A 404 24.31 17.58 1.93
CA GLN A 404 25.70 17.97 1.68
C GLN A 404 26.70 17.17 2.53
N LYS A 405 26.39 16.93 3.81
CA LYS A 405 27.21 16.10 4.69
C LYS A 405 27.24 14.64 4.23
N LEU A 406 26.09 14.09 3.83
CA LEU A 406 26.00 12.73 3.31
C LEU A 406 26.85 12.55 2.04
N ARG A 407 26.80 13.51 1.11
CA ARG A 407 27.69 13.50 -0.06
C ARG A 407 29.15 13.48 0.32
N PHE A 408 29.58 14.33 1.26
CA PHE A 408 30.95 14.35 1.76
C PHE A 408 31.37 12.99 2.37
N ILE A 409 30.53 12.42 3.25
CA ILE A 409 30.79 11.12 3.89
C ILE A 409 30.91 10.02 2.83
N ARG A 410 30.00 9.97 1.84
CA ARG A 410 30.02 8.98 0.76
C ARG A 410 31.33 9.07 -0.04
N THR A 411 31.78 10.28 -0.39
CA THR A 411 33.07 10.47 -1.07
C THR A 411 34.24 9.92 -0.24
N LYS A 412 34.30 10.25 1.06
CA LYS A 412 35.34 9.73 1.97
C LYS A 412 35.28 8.22 2.14
N LEU A 413 34.10 7.64 2.18
CA LEU A 413 33.92 6.20 2.28
C LEU A 413 34.45 5.48 1.02
N THR A 414 34.20 6.03 -0.17
CA THR A 414 34.73 5.47 -1.43
C THR A 414 36.26 5.55 -1.48
N GLU A 415 36.87 6.65 -1.03
CA GLU A 415 38.32 6.77 -0.90
C GLU A 415 38.88 5.68 0.02
N LYS A 416 38.29 5.50 1.21
CA LYS A 416 38.72 4.47 2.17
C LYS A 416 38.53 3.04 1.68
N HIS A 417 37.47 2.75 0.92
CA HIS A 417 37.31 1.42 0.31
C HIS A 417 38.40 1.12 -0.71
N ARG A 418 38.88 2.11 -1.47
CA ARG A 418 40.02 1.91 -2.40
C ARG A 418 41.34 1.70 -1.68
N GLU A 419 41.50 2.22 -0.46
CA GLU A 419 42.69 1.99 0.38
C GLU A 419 42.74 0.59 1.00
N LEU A 420 41.65 -0.19 0.96
CA LEU A 420 41.63 -1.57 1.46
C LEU A 420 42.46 -2.47 0.52
N ASN A 421 43.73 -2.69 0.87
CA ASN A 421 44.63 -3.59 0.15
C ASN A 421 44.52 -5.02 0.71
N THR A 422 43.80 -5.88 -0.03
CA THR A 422 43.60 -7.31 0.29
C THR A 422 44.91 -8.08 0.43
N GLU A 423 45.96 -7.69 -0.30
CA GLU A 423 47.24 -8.41 -0.30
C GLU A 423 48.06 -8.11 0.95
N ALA A 424 48.09 -6.85 1.39
CA ALA A 424 48.69 -6.47 2.67
C ALA A 424 48.04 -7.24 3.84
N TYR A 425 46.74 -7.52 3.73
CA TYR A 425 46.01 -8.27 4.72
C TYR A 425 46.36 -9.77 4.73
N LYS A 426 46.45 -10.41 3.56
CA LYS A 426 46.92 -11.80 3.44
C LYS A 426 48.35 -11.96 3.99
N ASN A 427 49.22 -10.99 3.71
CA ASN A 427 50.59 -10.99 4.22
C ASN A 427 50.63 -10.85 5.75
N GLY A 428 49.84 -9.93 6.31
CA GLY A 428 49.71 -9.78 7.76
C GLY A 428 49.15 -11.04 8.44
N PHE A 429 48.14 -11.67 7.82
CA PHE A 429 47.59 -12.94 8.30
C PHE A 429 48.63 -14.06 8.29
N ALA A 430 49.39 -14.21 7.20
CA ALA A 430 50.44 -15.22 7.11
C ALA A 430 51.50 -15.04 8.21
N ALA A 431 51.91 -13.79 8.48
CA ALA A 431 52.84 -13.47 9.56
C ALA A 431 52.25 -13.77 10.94
N TRP A 432 51.00 -13.37 11.19
CA TRP A 432 50.30 -13.66 12.44
C TRP A 432 50.15 -15.17 12.66
N LEU A 433 49.75 -15.92 11.63
CA LEU A 433 49.52 -17.36 11.72
C LEU A 433 50.81 -18.12 12.00
N ALA A 434 51.92 -17.73 11.38
CA ALA A 434 53.24 -18.34 11.64
C ALA A 434 53.71 -18.14 13.09
N GLU A 435 53.35 -17.02 13.73
CA GLU A 435 53.64 -16.79 15.15
C GLU A 435 52.64 -17.49 16.06
N ALA A 436 51.36 -17.50 15.67
CA ALA A 436 50.31 -18.21 16.37
C ALA A 436 50.58 -19.71 16.44
N GLU A 437 51.14 -20.33 15.40
CA GLU A 437 51.51 -21.74 15.40
C GLU A 437 52.63 -22.08 16.41
N LYS A 438 53.51 -21.12 16.73
CA LYS A 438 54.58 -21.30 17.73
C LYS A 438 54.09 -21.09 19.16
N ALA A 439 53.16 -20.15 19.36
CA ALA A 439 52.60 -19.82 20.68
C ALA A 439 51.07 -19.66 20.61
N PRO A 440 50.32 -20.77 20.42
CA PRO A 440 48.88 -20.70 20.15
C PRO A 440 48.07 -20.02 21.25
N GLU A 441 48.48 -20.14 22.52
CA GLU A 441 47.79 -19.54 23.65
C GLU A 441 47.90 -18.01 23.68
N LYS A 442 48.92 -17.42 23.00
CA LYS A 442 49.07 -15.97 22.87
C LYS A 442 48.31 -15.39 21.68
N ALA A 443 47.84 -16.25 20.78
CA ALA A 443 47.14 -15.86 19.56
C ALA A 443 45.61 -15.83 19.73
N ILE A 444 45.10 -16.18 20.91
CA ILE A 444 43.68 -16.14 21.24
C ILE A 444 43.37 -14.97 22.19
N LEU A 445 42.18 -14.39 22.05
CA LEU A 445 41.68 -13.40 23.00
C LEU A 445 41.31 -14.08 24.34
N PRO A 446 41.51 -13.40 25.48
CA PRO A 446 41.01 -13.87 26.77
C PRO A 446 39.51 -14.14 26.74
N ALA A 447 39.06 -15.21 27.41
CA ALA A 447 37.66 -15.65 27.39
C ALA A 447 36.63 -14.59 27.87
N LYS A 448 37.05 -13.62 28.69
CA LYS A 448 36.20 -12.52 29.19
C LYS A 448 36.34 -11.22 28.38
N GLN A 449 37.20 -11.18 27.36
CA GLN A 449 37.38 -9.98 26.56
C GLN A 449 36.09 -9.65 25.78
N ASP A 450 35.66 -8.39 25.88
CA ASP A 450 34.45 -7.84 25.25
C ASP A 450 33.13 -8.52 25.65
N LEU A 451 33.17 -9.40 26.67
CA LEU A 451 32.03 -10.10 27.23
C LEU A 451 31.23 -9.14 28.13
N LEU A 452 30.05 -8.73 27.67
CA LEU A 452 29.13 -7.86 28.41
C LEU A 452 28.31 -8.64 29.44
N GLY A 453 27.91 -9.87 29.08
CA GLY A 453 27.00 -10.69 29.87
C GLY A 453 27.33 -12.17 29.77
N HIS A 454 27.38 -12.85 30.90
CA HIS A 454 27.33 -14.32 30.99
C HIS A 454 26.42 -14.71 32.16
N PHE A 455 25.30 -15.37 31.83
CA PHE A 455 24.34 -15.91 32.79
C PHE A 455 24.21 -17.41 32.54
N ASP A 456 24.65 -18.20 33.52
CA ASP A 456 24.62 -19.67 33.52
C ASP A 456 23.25 -20.21 34.00
N PHE A 457 22.49 -19.42 34.76
CA PHE A 457 21.22 -19.83 35.37
C PHE A 457 21.35 -20.98 36.38
N ASP A 458 22.53 -21.12 37.00
CA ASP A 458 22.85 -22.18 37.95
C ASP A 458 22.24 -21.96 39.35
N GLU A 459 21.63 -20.81 39.63
CA GLU A 459 21.12 -20.49 40.97
C GLU A 459 19.93 -21.39 41.38
N PRO A 460 20.04 -22.16 42.49
CA PRO A 460 19.07 -23.19 42.86
C PRO A 460 17.70 -22.64 43.30
N LYS A 461 17.63 -21.36 43.69
CA LYS A 461 16.37 -20.66 44.03
C LYS A 461 15.84 -19.77 42.91
N GLY A 462 16.58 -19.64 41.79
CA GLY A 462 16.10 -19.09 40.52
C GLY A 462 15.41 -17.72 40.52
N LYS A 463 15.63 -16.86 41.52
CA LYS A 463 15.01 -15.51 41.57
C LYS A 463 15.92 -14.42 41.02
N GLU A 464 17.22 -14.54 41.26
CA GLU A 464 18.25 -13.60 40.82
C GLU A 464 19.36 -14.39 40.14
N PHE A 465 19.80 -13.92 38.98
CA PHE A 465 20.82 -14.53 38.14
C PHE A 465 22.02 -13.59 38.03
N LYS A 466 23.19 -14.08 38.42
CA LYS A 466 24.42 -13.27 38.43
C LYS A 466 24.98 -13.13 37.02
N ASN A 467 25.48 -11.93 36.69
CA ASN A 467 26.31 -11.77 35.51
C ASN A 467 27.77 -12.09 35.86
N LEU A 468 28.29 -13.21 35.36
CA LEU A 468 29.67 -13.67 35.60
C LEU A 468 30.74 -12.82 34.88
N ALA A 469 30.32 -12.03 33.89
CA ALA A 469 31.16 -11.08 33.18
C ALA A 469 31.30 -9.74 33.93
N ASN A 470 30.24 -9.29 34.59
CA ASN A 470 30.22 -8.07 35.40
C ASN A 470 29.30 -8.24 36.62
N THR A 471 29.90 -8.47 37.78
CA THR A 471 29.19 -8.76 39.03
C THR A 471 28.35 -7.60 39.57
N LYS A 472 28.49 -6.38 39.03
CA LYS A 472 27.63 -5.23 39.38
C LYS A 472 26.25 -5.30 38.72
N HIS A 473 26.10 -6.13 37.69
CA HIS A 473 24.86 -6.31 36.97
C HIS A 473 24.24 -7.68 37.30
N LYS A 474 22.92 -7.74 37.36
CA LYS A 474 22.15 -8.95 37.65
C LYS A 474 20.86 -8.96 36.85
N ALA A 475 20.34 -10.15 36.59
CA ALA A 475 19.02 -10.36 36.03
C ALA A 475 18.09 -10.99 37.08
N ASN A 476 16.78 -10.82 36.93
CA ASN A 476 15.80 -11.33 37.88
C ASN A 476 14.72 -12.10 37.15
N ALA A 477 14.18 -13.12 37.79
CA ALA A 477 12.93 -13.73 37.35
C ALA A 477 11.77 -12.75 37.51
N GLU A 478 10.85 -12.74 36.55
CA GLU A 478 9.56 -12.06 36.64
C GLU A 478 8.42 -13.05 36.38
N GLY A 479 7.21 -12.70 36.83
CA GLY A 479 6.00 -13.49 36.68
C GLY A 479 5.50 -14.04 38.01
N ASP A 480 4.91 -15.23 37.99
CA ASP A 480 4.41 -15.89 39.19
C ASP A 480 5.57 -16.39 40.06
N ASP A 481 5.73 -15.72 41.20
CA ASP A 481 6.77 -15.99 42.19
C ASP A 481 6.74 -17.43 42.73
N SER A 482 5.56 -18.08 42.74
CA SER A 482 5.42 -19.49 43.14
C SER A 482 6.11 -20.45 42.18
N LEU A 483 6.24 -20.05 40.91
CA LEU A 483 6.84 -20.87 39.86
C LEU A 483 8.36 -20.70 39.76
N SER A 484 8.96 -19.71 40.43
CA SER A 484 10.39 -19.41 40.26
C SER A 484 11.33 -20.53 40.71
N ASN A 485 10.99 -21.26 41.78
CA ASN A 485 11.83 -22.38 42.24
C ASN A 485 11.71 -23.60 41.30
N VAL A 486 10.50 -23.92 40.83
CA VAL A 486 10.25 -25.06 39.92
C VAL A 486 10.72 -24.78 38.50
N SER A 487 10.94 -23.52 38.15
CA SER A 487 11.53 -23.11 36.88
C SER A 487 13.03 -23.45 36.79
N SER A 488 13.69 -23.76 37.91
CA SER A 488 15.08 -24.20 37.89
C SER A 488 15.14 -25.69 37.54
N VAL A 489 15.69 -26.02 36.38
CA VAL A 489 15.65 -27.36 35.76
C VAL A 489 17.04 -27.84 35.37
N VAL A 490 17.19 -29.08 34.89
CA VAL A 490 18.47 -29.58 34.39
C VAL A 490 18.83 -28.82 33.10
N GLY A 491 19.97 -28.13 33.13
CA GLY A 491 20.49 -27.32 32.03
C GLY A 491 21.18 -28.16 30.96
N LYS A 492 21.71 -27.49 29.94
CA LYS A 492 22.73 -28.08 29.07
C LYS A 492 24.03 -28.24 29.84
N LEU A 493 24.40 -27.22 30.61
CA LEU A 493 25.50 -27.22 31.58
C LEU A 493 24.88 -26.90 32.95
N GLY A 494 25.15 -27.72 33.97
CA GLY A 494 24.57 -27.47 35.30
C GLY A 494 23.04 -27.42 35.29
N ARG A 495 22.47 -26.27 35.66
CA ARG A 495 21.04 -25.97 35.70
C ARG A 495 20.67 -24.99 34.60
N GLY A 496 19.39 -24.94 34.28
CA GLY A 496 18.83 -23.97 33.34
C GLY A 496 17.54 -23.38 33.88
N ARG A 497 16.97 -22.47 33.10
CA ARG A 497 15.71 -21.80 33.44
C ARG A 497 14.61 -22.22 32.47
N TYR A 498 13.55 -22.83 33.00
CA TYR A 498 12.29 -23.05 32.29
C TYR A 498 11.44 -21.77 32.32
N ILE A 499 10.85 -21.42 31.18
CA ILE A 499 9.95 -20.28 31.00
C ILE A 499 8.51 -20.79 30.94
N HIS A 500 7.78 -20.65 32.06
CA HIS A 500 6.37 -21.03 32.19
C HIS A 500 5.44 -19.85 31.92
N GLY A 501 4.35 -20.04 31.18
CA GLY A 501 3.23 -19.09 31.13
C GLY A 501 3.68 -17.64 30.88
N ASP A 502 3.44 -16.76 31.85
CA ASP A 502 3.79 -15.32 31.83
C ASP A 502 5.16 -14.98 32.44
N ASN A 503 5.93 -16.00 32.84
CA ASN A 503 7.23 -15.81 33.46
C ASN A 503 8.25 -15.32 32.43
N ALA A 504 9.20 -14.52 32.90
CA ALA A 504 10.30 -14.00 32.09
C ALA A 504 11.59 -13.91 32.91
N VAL A 505 12.70 -13.65 32.21
CA VAL A 505 13.94 -13.19 32.85
C VAL A 505 14.18 -11.75 32.44
N ASN A 506 14.21 -10.83 33.40
CA ASN A 506 14.44 -9.41 33.21
C ASN A 506 15.90 -9.03 33.49
N PHE A 507 16.55 -8.42 32.50
CA PHE A 507 17.93 -7.93 32.59
C PHE A 507 18.03 -6.41 32.78
N GLY A 508 16.93 -5.73 33.08
CA GLY A 508 16.85 -4.28 33.19
C GLY A 508 16.78 -3.56 31.84
N LYS A 509 16.52 -2.25 31.91
CA LYS A 509 16.27 -1.39 30.75
C LYS A 509 17.53 -1.05 29.93
N ASP A 510 18.70 -0.93 30.57
CA ASP A 510 19.92 -0.39 29.94
C ASP A 510 20.92 -1.48 29.50
N PHE A 511 20.56 -2.75 29.68
CA PHE A 511 21.47 -3.87 29.38
C PHE A 511 21.36 -4.34 27.93
N ALA A 512 22.50 -4.59 27.28
CA ALA A 512 22.61 -4.95 25.87
C ALA A 512 21.90 -3.97 24.92
N TYR A 513 22.07 -2.68 25.21
CA TYR A 513 21.49 -1.57 24.46
C TYR A 513 22.43 -1.14 23.32
N PHE A 514 22.25 -1.75 22.15
CA PHE A 514 23.14 -1.58 20.99
C PHE A 514 22.47 -0.79 19.86
N GLU A 515 23.19 0.19 19.32
CA GLU A 515 22.78 0.95 18.14
C GLU A 515 22.97 0.13 16.85
N ARG A 516 22.23 0.50 15.80
CA ARG A 516 22.32 -0.14 14.47
C ARG A 516 23.74 -0.17 13.91
N ASN A 517 24.59 0.76 14.31
CA ASN A 517 25.96 0.87 13.85
C ASN A 517 27.00 0.32 14.84
N GLN A 518 26.57 -0.43 15.85
CA GLN A 518 27.42 -1.09 16.81
C GLN A 518 27.42 -2.60 16.57
N ALA A 519 28.61 -3.19 16.51
CA ALA A 519 28.78 -4.62 16.39
C ALA A 519 28.53 -5.32 17.74
N PHE A 520 27.91 -6.50 17.71
CA PHE A 520 27.71 -7.33 18.90
C PHE A 520 27.34 -8.76 18.52
N SER A 521 27.39 -9.67 19.49
CA SER A 521 26.98 -11.06 19.32
C SER A 521 26.23 -11.57 20.53
N VAL A 522 25.31 -12.50 20.31
CA VAL A 522 24.57 -13.19 21.36
C VAL A 522 24.64 -14.69 21.12
N GLY A 523 24.91 -15.47 22.16
CA GLY A 523 24.82 -16.93 22.17
C GLY A 523 23.99 -17.40 23.36
N ILE A 524 23.15 -18.41 23.17
CA ILE A 524 22.27 -18.97 24.21
C ILE A 524 21.90 -20.41 23.87
N TRP A 525 21.78 -21.27 24.88
CA TRP A 525 21.20 -22.59 24.71
C TRP A 525 19.69 -22.55 24.92
N LEU A 526 18.94 -23.16 24.00
CA LEU A 526 17.48 -23.22 24.04
C LEU A 526 17.02 -24.69 23.96
N ASN A 527 15.94 -25.02 24.67
CA ASN A 527 15.23 -26.28 24.52
C ASN A 527 13.72 -26.03 24.46
N LEU A 528 13.17 -26.04 23.25
CA LEU A 528 11.75 -25.78 23.01
C LEU A 528 10.94 -27.05 23.26
N LYS A 529 9.88 -26.98 24.08
CA LYS A 529 9.08 -28.17 24.46
C LYS A 529 7.83 -28.38 23.65
N SER A 530 7.33 -27.34 23.01
CA SER A 530 6.06 -27.38 22.32
C SER A 530 6.20 -26.85 20.90
N ALA A 531 5.58 -27.54 19.94
CA ALA A 531 5.41 -26.98 18.61
C ALA A 531 4.60 -25.68 18.65
N LYS A 532 3.74 -25.49 19.66
CA LYS A 532 2.92 -24.29 19.86
C LYS A 532 3.68 -23.07 20.41
N THR A 533 4.96 -23.20 20.78
CA THR A 533 5.77 -22.06 21.22
C THR A 533 6.01 -21.11 20.05
N VAL A 534 5.29 -19.99 19.98
CA VAL A 534 5.38 -19.00 18.89
C VAL A 534 5.63 -17.62 19.51
N GLY A 535 6.27 -16.72 18.77
CA GLY A 535 6.55 -15.35 19.19
C GLY A 535 7.98 -15.15 19.73
N THR A 536 8.19 -14.04 20.43
CA THR A 536 9.52 -13.57 20.85
C THR A 536 10.11 -14.40 21.99
N LEU A 537 11.19 -15.12 21.68
CA LEU A 537 11.92 -15.93 22.66
C LEU A 537 12.85 -15.06 23.53
N PHE A 538 13.58 -14.13 22.91
CA PHE A 538 14.37 -13.12 23.60
C PHE A 538 14.58 -11.88 22.73
N HIS A 539 14.72 -10.72 23.35
CA HIS A 539 14.82 -9.45 22.62
C HIS A 539 15.53 -8.37 23.42
N LYS A 540 15.90 -7.29 22.71
CA LYS A 540 15.96 -5.93 23.25
C LYS A 540 15.25 -5.03 22.24
N SER A 541 13.94 -5.03 22.33
CA SER A 541 13.04 -4.30 21.44
C SER A 541 11.84 -3.78 22.24
N ASN A 542 11.22 -2.72 21.73
CA ASN A 542 9.93 -2.24 22.18
C ASN A 542 8.85 -2.83 21.28
N GLY A 543 7.76 -3.39 21.83
CA GLY A 543 6.76 -4.11 21.03
C GLY A 543 5.99 -3.25 20.01
N VAL A 544 4.87 -3.78 19.52
CA VAL A 544 4.11 -3.22 18.38
C VAL A 544 3.77 -1.73 18.51
N MET A 545 3.44 -1.25 19.71
CA MET A 545 3.13 0.18 19.98
C MET A 545 4.28 1.14 19.69
N ASN A 546 5.51 0.62 19.57
CA ASN A 546 6.71 1.39 19.21
C ASN A 546 7.34 0.87 17.90
N GLY A 547 6.58 0.10 17.12
CA GLY A 547 7.00 -0.40 15.81
C GLY A 547 8.07 -1.49 15.86
N HIS A 548 8.15 -2.29 16.93
CA HIS A 548 9.20 -3.32 17.09
C HIS A 548 10.63 -2.76 17.11
N ARG A 549 10.80 -1.51 17.56
CA ARG A 549 12.10 -0.82 17.55
C ARG A 549 13.11 -1.51 18.48
N GLY A 550 14.17 -2.05 17.89
CA GLY A 550 15.23 -2.78 18.57
C GLY A 550 15.60 -4.04 17.82
N TRP A 551 15.90 -5.12 18.55
CA TRP A 551 16.17 -6.43 17.96
C TRP A 551 15.47 -7.57 18.71
N GLU A 552 15.02 -8.58 17.96
CA GLU A 552 14.14 -9.65 18.43
C GLU A 552 14.49 -10.99 17.78
N MET A 553 14.49 -12.08 18.56
CA MET A 553 14.45 -13.44 18.05
C MET A 553 13.03 -14.01 18.23
N ASN A 554 12.35 -14.24 17.12
CA ASN A 554 11.00 -14.77 17.06
C ASN A 554 11.02 -16.23 16.59
N ARG A 555 10.15 -17.06 17.17
CA ARG A 555 9.80 -18.37 16.61
C ARG A 555 8.51 -18.24 15.80
N LEU A 556 8.59 -18.55 14.52
CA LEU A 556 7.46 -18.53 13.61
C LEU A 556 6.54 -19.74 13.85
N ALA A 557 5.29 -19.63 13.40
CA ALA A 557 4.29 -20.70 13.53
C ALA A 557 4.70 -22.01 12.82
N ASP A 558 5.51 -21.91 11.75
CA ASP A 558 6.06 -23.04 11.03
C ASP A 558 7.32 -23.64 11.68
N GLY A 559 7.75 -23.12 12.83
CA GLY A 559 8.88 -23.60 13.62
C GLY A 559 10.24 -23.03 13.22
N ARG A 560 10.33 -22.19 12.18
CA ARG A 560 11.57 -21.48 11.80
C ARG A 560 11.86 -20.34 12.78
N ILE A 561 13.09 -19.85 12.78
CA ILE A 561 13.50 -18.67 13.55
C ILE A 561 13.55 -17.46 12.64
N GLN A 562 12.98 -16.36 13.11
CA GLN A 562 13.15 -15.04 12.55
C GLN A 562 14.02 -14.19 13.49
N LEU A 563 15.03 -13.52 12.94
CA LEU A 563 15.83 -12.53 13.64
C LEU A 563 15.60 -11.17 12.99
N THR A 564 15.09 -10.24 13.78
CA THR A 564 14.66 -8.91 13.33
C THR A 564 15.48 -7.83 14.03
N PHE A 565 15.97 -6.87 13.25
CA PHE A 565 16.54 -5.61 13.75
C PHE A 565 15.77 -4.47 13.09
N SER A 566 15.05 -3.66 13.86
CA SER A 566 14.13 -2.67 13.27
C SER A 566 14.19 -1.31 13.94
N ASN A 567 14.03 -0.26 13.13
CA ASN A 567 13.62 1.06 13.63
C ASN A 567 12.09 1.16 13.71
N VAL A 568 11.41 0.71 12.65
CA VAL A 568 9.96 0.53 12.55
C VAL A 568 9.72 -0.63 11.58
N TRP A 569 9.22 -1.74 12.10
CA TRP A 569 8.88 -2.94 11.32
C TRP A 569 7.57 -2.74 10.53
N PRO A 570 7.43 -3.31 9.31
CA PRO A 570 8.38 -4.19 8.64
C PRO A 570 9.39 -3.50 7.72
N ASP A 571 9.22 -2.24 7.30
CA ASP A 571 10.01 -1.66 6.21
C ASP A 571 11.42 -1.20 6.62
N ASN A 572 11.58 -0.49 7.74
CA ASN A 572 12.89 0.00 8.16
C ASN A 572 13.55 -1.03 9.10
N ALA A 573 13.88 -2.18 8.51
CA ALA A 573 14.35 -3.35 9.25
C ALA A 573 15.37 -4.19 8.45
N ILE A 574 16.08 -5.05 9.18
CA ILE A 574 16.71 -6.27 8.66
C ILE A 574 15.91 -7.43 9.24
N ASP A 575 15.39 -8.28 8.36
CA ASP A 575 14.63 -9.48 8.74
C ASP A 575 15.25 -10.71 8.08
N LEU A 576 15.73 -11.64 8.91
CA LEU A 576 16.28 -12.92 8.47
C LEU A 576 15.44 -14.07 8.99
N GLU A 577 15.05 -14.99 8.12
CA GLU A 577 14.39 -16.23 8.51
C GLU A 577 15.29 -17.43 8.23
N THR A 578 15.43 -18.36 9.17
CA THR A 578 16.11 -19.63 8.89
C THR A 578 15.33 -20.41 7.82
N ILE A 579 16.04 -21.23 7.03
CA ILE A 579 15.39 -22.20 6.12
C ILE A 579 14.94 -23.43 6.93
N GLU A 580 15.76 -23.88 7.86
CA GLU A 580 15.49 -25.05 8.69
C GLU A 580 14.67 -24.69 9.93
N GLN A 581 13.83 -25.62 10.37
CA GLN A 581 13.05 -25.50 11.60
C GLN A 581 13.93 -25.67 12.84
N PHE A 582 13.61 -24.94 13.91
CA PHE A 582 14.32 -25.07 15.17
C PHE A 582 13.93 -26.38 15.89
N PRO A 583 14.90 -27.19 16.36
CA PRO A 583 14.62 -28.48 17.00
C PRO A 583 13.74 -28.37 18.25
N LEU A 584 12.85 -29.35 18.43
CA LEU A 584 12.07 -29.55 19.64
C LEU A 584 12.75 -30.57 20.56
N ASN A 585 12.53 -30.43 21.87
CA ASN A 585 12.93 -31.35 22.92
C ASN A 585 14.43 -31.65 23.02
N ALA A 586 15.27 -30.88 22.35
CA ALA A 586 16.73 -31.00 22.37
C ALA A 586 17.37 -29.66 22.72
N TRP A 587 18.43 -29.70 23.54
CA TRP A 587 19.27 -28.53 23.77
C TRP A 587 19.99 -28.16 22.48
N THR A 588 19.70 -26.96 21.99
CA THR A 588 20.22 -26.41 20.74
C THR A 588 20.88 -25.08 21.04
N HIS A 589 22.14 -24.91 20.63
CA HIS A 589 22.82 -23.63 20.78
C HIS A 589 22.42 -22.71 19.63
N PHE A 590 21.79 -21.59 19.97
CA PHE A 590 21.51 -20.51 19.04
C PHE A 590 22.53 -19.40 19.25
N ALA A 591 23.07 -18.84 18.17
CA ALA A 591 23.83 -17.61 18.24
C ALA A 591 23.57 -16.72 17.04
N PHE A 592 23.77 -15.42 17.20
CA PHE A 592 23.95 -14.52 16.07
C PHE A 592 25.13 -13.58 16.28
N THR A 593 25.68 -13.11 15.18
CA THR A 593 26.77 -12.14 15.13
C THR A 593 26.38 -11.00 14.21
N TYR A 594 26.64 -9.77 14.64
CA TYR A 594 26.31 -8.56 13.90
C TYR A 594 27.51 -7.62 13.83
N ASP A 595 27.83 -7.13 12.64
CA ASP A 595 29.01 -6.30 12.38
C ASP A 595 28.76 -4.78 12.49
N GLY A 596 27.51 -4.35 12.65
CA GLY A 596 27.15 -2.92 12.72
C GLY A 596 27.01 -2.21 11.38
N LEU A 597 26.99 -2.91 10.24
CA LEU A 597 26.86 -2.24 8.93
C LEU A 597 25.42 -1.84 8.57
N SER A 598 24.43 -2.26 9.37
CA SER A 598 23.00 -2.09 9.06
C SER A 598 22.61 -2.74 7.73
N GLN A 599 23.18 -3.93 7.47
CA GLN A 599 22.87 -4.74 6.30
C GLN A 599 22.63 -6.20 6.71
N ALA A 600 21.73 -6.89 6.00
CA ALA A 600 21.41 -8.29 6.20
C ALA A 600 22.63 -9.20 6.07
N ASN A 601 23.57 -8.87 5.17
CA ASN A 601 24.80 -9.64 5.00
C ASN A 601 25.74 -9.57 6.23
N GLY A 602 25.61 -8.54 7.08
CA GLY A 602 26.39 -8.34 8.30
C GLY A 602 25.79 -9.03 9.53
N LEU A 603 24.58 -9.57 9.40
CA LEU A 603 23.87 -10.33 10.43
C LEU A 603 23.88 -11.82 10.10
N LYS A 604 24.51 -12.64 10.94
CA LYS A 604 24.63 -14.10 10.73
C LYS A 604 23.96 -14.87 11.85
N ILE A 605 23.20 -15.90 11.50
CA ILE A 605 22.57 -16.83 12.44
C ILE A 605 23.37 -18.13 12.47
N TYR A 606 23.56 -18.70 13.64
CA TYR A 606 24.23 -19.98 13.87
C TYR A 606 23.38 -20.91 14.72
N ILE A 607 23.31 -22.17 14.32
CA ILE A 607 22.65 -23.26 15.03
C ILE A 607 23.69 -24.35 15.29
N ASN A 608 23.88 -24.70 16.56
CA ASN A 608 24.86 -25.69 17.00
C ASN A 608 26.28 -25.41 16.45
N GLY A 609 26.69 -24.13 16.52
CA GLY A 609 28.01 -23.67 16.07
C GLY A 609 28.17 -23.49 14.56
N ARG A 610 27.21 -23.98 13.76
CA ARG A 610 27.24 -23.90 12.29
C ARG A 610 26.37 -22.75 11.80
N GLN A 611 26.84 -22.01 10.81
CA GLN A 611 26.06 -20.93 10.21
C GLN A 611 24.82 -21.50 9.51
N ALA A 612 23.65 -20.97 9.85
CA ALA A 612 22.39 -21.36 9.25
C ALA A 612 22.23 -20.73 7.86
N LYS A 613 21.53 -21.44 6.97
CA LYS A 613 21.01 -20.83 5.74
C LYS A 613 19.77 -20.02 6.09
N VAL A 614 19.66 -18.84 5.50
CA VAL A 614 18.57 -17.90 5.77
C VAL A 614 17.96 -17.37 4.47
N ASN A 615 16.68 -17.05 4.52
CA ASN A 615 16.01 -16.17 3.59
C ASN A 615 16.13 -14.73 4.13
N VAL A 616 16.54 -13.79 3.28
CA VAL A 616 16.50 -12.37 3.61
C VAL A 616 15.10 -11.87 3.24
N VAL A 617 14.31 -11.53 4.25
CA VAL A 617 12.94 -11.02 4.07
C VAL A 617 12.96 -9.52 3.84
N ASN A 618 13.82 -8.80 4.59
CA ASN A 618 14.02 -7.37 4.42
C ASN A 618 15.49 -6.97 4.71
N ASP A 619 15.98 -5.94 4.02
CA ASP A 619 17.33 -5.37 4.16
C ASP A 619 17.31 -3.85 3.90
N ASN A 620 16.62 -3.10 4.75
CA ASN A 620 16.39 -1.67 4.59
C ASN A 620 16.53 -0.86 5.90
N LEU A 621 17.36 -1.36 6.83
CA LEU A 621 17.61 -0.67 8.10
C LEU A 621 18.49 0.58 7.91
N THR A 622 17.87 1.75 7.93
CA THR A 622 18.55 3.04 7.69
C THR A 622 18.55 3.96 8.90
N GLN A 623 17.64 3.72 9.85
CA GLN A 623 17.43 4.54 11.03
C GLN A 623 17.73 3.78 12.33
N SER A 624 17.92 4.54 13.41
CA SER A 624 18.33 4.02 14.73
C SER A 624 17.38 2.93 15.23
N ILE A 625 17.94 1.86 15.77
CA ILE A 625 17.16 0.82 16.48
C ILE A 625 17.04 1.14 17.98
N LEU A 626 17.60 2.27 18.43
CA LEU A 626 17.49 2.74 19.80
C LEU A 626 16.29 3.67 19.97
N TYR A 627 15.60 3.49 21.09
CA TYR A 627 14.57 4.42 21.56
C TYR A 627 15.17 5.70 22.17
N GLY A 628 14.40 6.79 22.20
CA GLY A 628 14.63 7.89 23.14
C GLY A 628 15.52 9.06 22.71
N LYS A 629 16.29 8.99 21.60
CA LYS A 629 17.08 10.16 21.14
C LYS A 629 16.23 11.40 20.80
N SER A 630 14.91 11.25 20.66
CA SER A 630 13.97 12.31 20.25
C SER A 630 12.58 12.21 20.90
N LYS A 631 12.44 11.59 22.09
CA LYS A 631 11.13 11.33 22.75
C LYS A 631 10.12 10.53 21.90
N SER A 632 10.59 9.77 20.91
CA SER A 632 9.77 9.05 19.93
C SER A 632 9.16 7.73 20.42
N ASN A 633 9.03 7.47 21.72
CA ASN A 633 8.55 6.18 22.23
C ASN A 633 7.56 6.43 23.35
N TRP A 634 6.44 5.70 23.29
CA TRP A 634 5.41 5.72 24.31
C TRP A 634 5.89 5.05 25.61
N TYR A 635 6.65 3.96 25.44
CA TYR A 635 7.15 3.13 26.52
C TYR A 635 8.47 2.49 26.11
N SER A 636 9.32 2.16 27.09
CA SER A 636 10.56 1.41 26.88
C SER A 636 10.42 0.04 27.53
N ASP A 637 10.46 -1.02 26.74
CA ASP A 637 10.47 -2.37 27.26
C ASP A 637 11.82 -2.69 27.91
N ASN A 638 11.72 -3.37 29.05
CA ASN A 638 12.87 -4.02 29.66
C ASN A 638 13.39 -5.10 28.71
N ARG A 639 14.67 -5.42 28.84
CA ARG A 639 15.20 -6.59 28.15
C ARG A 639 14.67 -7.85 28.82
N LEU A 640 14.01 -8.71 28.05
CA LEU A 640 13.38 -9.92 28.58
C LEU A 640 13.72 -11.17 27.74
N ILE A 641 13.71 -12.32 28.40
CA ILE A 641 13.52 -13.64 27.78
C ILE A 641 12.08 -14.07 28.06
N GLY A 642 11.36 -14.50 27.02
CA GLY A 642 10.01 -15.08 27.11
C GLY A 642 8.84 -14.09 26.98
N ARG A 643 9.11 -12.79 26.95
CA ARG A 643 8.05 -11.78 27.00
C ARG A 643 8.42 -10.49 26.27
N LEU A 644 7.58 -10.02 25.35
CA LEU A 644 7.67 -8.70 24.70
C LEU A 644 6.33 -7.98 24.85
N SER A 645 6.28 -6.88 25.61
CA SER A 645 5.03 -6.15 25.90
C SER A 645 3.89 -7.05 26.42
N ASP A 646 2.88 -7.37 25.61
CA ASP A 646 1.73 -8.26 25.85
C ASP A 646 1.89 -9.65 25.18
N GLN A 647 2.90 -9.83 24.33
CA GLN A 647 3.24 -11.10 23.70
C GLN A 647 4.06 -12.00 24.62
N ARG A 648 3.75 -13.30 24.63
CA ARG A 648 4.33 -14.30 25.54
C ARG A 648 4.79 -15.52 24.76
N ALA A 649 6.09 -15.81 24.80
CA ALA A 649 6.60 -17.11 24.41
C ALA A 649 6.78 -17.95 25.67
N LYS A 650 6.29 -19.19 25.65
CA LYS A 650 6.32 -20.10 26.80
C LYS A 650 6.68 -21.52 26.39
N ASP A 651 6.90 -22.36 27.39
CA ASP A 651 7.21 -23.78 27.25
C ASP A 651 8.57 -24.03 26.58
N PHE A 652 9.58 -23.26 26.99
CA PHE A 652 10.95 -23.46 26.59
C PHE A 652 11.92 -23.27 27.75
N MET A 653 13.10 -23.85 27.63
CA MET A 653 14.19 -23.65 28.57
C MET A 653 15.31 -22.84 27.94
N VAL A 654 16.01 -22.08 28.79
CA VAL A 654 17.22 -21.34 28.45
C VAL A 654 18.36 -21.72 29.37
N ASP A 655 19.58 -21.63 28.85
CA ASP A 655 20.81 -21.86 29.58
C ASP A 655 21.97 -21.08 28.90
N GLU A 656 23.00 -20.73 29.67
CA GLU A 656 24.29 -20.20 29.17
C GLU A 656 24.15 -19.00 28.19
N LEU A 657 23.43 -17.94 28.60
CA LEU A 657 23.33 -16.71 27.81
C LEU A 657 24.66 -15.93 27.87
N LYS A 658 25.28 -15.71 26.71
CA LYS A 658 26.50 -14.92 26.53
C LYS A 658 26.32 -13.80 25.52
N ILE A 659 26.89 -12.63 25.81
CA ILE A 659 26.76 -11.43 24.97
C ILE A 659 28.09 -10.72 24.88
N TYR A 660 28.49 -10.43 23.66
CA TYR A 660 29.75 -9.77 23.35
C TYR A 660 29.49 -8.43 22.69
N THR A 661 30.31 -7.43 23.00
CA THR A 661 30.29 -6.09 22.38
C THR A 661 31.06 -6.02 21.05
N ARG A 662 31.23 -7.18 20.40
CA ARG A 662 31.94 -7.35 19.13
C ARG A 662 31.30 -8.49 18.30
N PRO A 663 31.55 -8.57 17.00
CA PRO A 663 31.14 -9.70 16.20
C PRO A 663 32.07 -10.89 16.50
N LEU A 664 31.51 -12.03 16.90
CA LEU A 664 32.26 -13.28 17.02
C LEU A 664 32.48 -13.89 15.65
N THR A 665 33.59 -14.58 15.47
CA THR A 665 33.89 -15.33 14.25
C THR A 665 33.25 -16.73 14.29
N PRO A 666 33.14 -17.44 13.15
CA PRO A 666 32.58 -18.80 13.13
C PRO A 666 33.26 -19.77 14.09
N LEU A 667 34.59 -19.69 14.28
CA LEU A 667 35.30 -20.55 15.24
C LEU A 667 34.99 -20.19 16.70
N GLU A 668 34.78 -18.91 16.99
CA GLU A 668 34.38 -18.47 18.34
C GLU A 668 32.97 -18.95 18.66
N VAL A 669 32.03 -18.82 17.71
CA VAL A 669 30.67 -19.34 17.86
C VAL A 669 30.68 -20.87 17.98
N GLN A 670 31.52 -21.56 17.19
CA GLN A 670 31.70 -23.01 17.31
C GLN A 670 32.27 -23.41 18.68
N SER A 671 33.16 -22.60 19.26
CA SER A 671 33.71 -22.82 20.61
C SER A 671 32.63 -22.69 21.69
N LEU A 672 31.71 -21.73 21.55
CA LEU A 672 30.54 -21.62 22.44
C LEU A 672 29.63 -22.86 22.36
N TYR A 673 29.53 -23.50 21.20
CA TYR A 673 28.74 -24.72 21.05
C TYR A 673 29.47 -25.97 21.57
N SER A 674 30.72 -26.20 21.16
CA SER A 674 31.46 -27.42 21.48
C SER A 674 32.01 -27.43 22.90
N GLN A 675 32.03 -26.27 23.58
CA GLN A 675 32.66 -26.07 24.89
C GLN A 675 34.17 -26.37 24.85
N GLN A 676 34.79 -26.24 23.67
CA GLN A 676 36.21 -26.41 23.42
C GLN A 676 36.75 -25.17 22.71
N ASP A 677 38.04 -24.88 22.86
CA ASP A 677 38.68 -23.80 22.11
C ASP A 677 38.98 -24.25 20.68
N GLU A 678 38.05 -23.97 19.76
CA GLU A 678 38.14 -24.39 18.37
C GLU A 678 39.13 -23.54 17.58
N ILE A 679 39.45 -22.33 18.07
CA ILE A 679 40.50 -21.48 17.49
C ILE A 679 41.85 -22.14 17.76
N LEU A 680 42.11 -22.47 19.03
CA LEU A 680 43.35 -23.13 19.46
C LEU A 680 43.53 -24.48 18.74
N LYS A 681 42.44 -25.25 18.60
CA LYS A 681 42.43 -26.49 17.82
C LYS A 681 42.73 -26.27 16.34
N ALA A 682 42.19 -25.22 15.73
CA ALA A 682 42.46 -24.89 14.33
C ALA A 682 43.92 -24.43 14.10
N ILE A 683 44.50 -23.65 15.03
CA ILE A 683 45.91 -23.24 15.00
C ILE A 683 46.82 -24.46 15.16
N ARG A 684 46.54 -25.34 16.14
CA ARG A 684 47.31 -26.56 16.41
C ARG A 684 47.16 -27.64 15.33
N THR A 685 46.15 -27.56 14.46
CA THR A 685 46.03 -28.45 13.31
C THR A 685 47.19 -28.17 12.35
N PRO A 686 48.03 -29.17 11.98
CA PRO A 686 49.14 -28.95 11.07
C PRO A 686 48.67 -28.33 9.75
N ALA A 687 49.44 -27.38 9.20
CA ALA A 687 49.05 -26.63 8.01
C ALA A 687 48.61 -27.53 6.83
N ALA A 688 49.28 -28.68 6.63
CA ALA A 688 48.95 -29.65 5.58
C ALA A 688 47.62 -30.41 5.79
N GLN A 689 47.10 -30.43 7.03
CA GLN A 689 45.85 -31.08 7.41
C GLN A 689 44.71 -30.08 7.67
N ARG A 690 45.01 -28.78 7.67
CA ARG A 690 44.03 -27.74 7.92
C ARG A 690 43.11 -27.60 6.71
N THR A 691 41.80 -27.73 6.95
CA THR A 691 40.79 -27.59 5.90
C THR A 691 40.72 -26.14 5.40
N ALA A 692 40.23 -25.94 4.17
CA ALA A 692 39.99 -24.60 3.63
C ALA A 692 39.07 -23.76 4.53
N ALA A 693 38.03 -24.38 5.11
CA ALA A 693 37.11 -23.72 6.05
C ALA A 693 37.81 -23.26 7.34
N GLN A 694 38.72 -24.07 7.89
CA GLN A 694 39.53 -23.66 9.06
C GLN A 694 40.47 -22.51 8.71
N GLN A 695 41.14 -22.57 7.55
CA GLN A 695 42.04 -21.51 7.10
C GLN A 695 41.29 -20.18 6.90
N GLN A 696 40.12 -20.21 6.25
CA GLN A 696 39.27 -19.02 6.06
C GLN A 696 38.73 -18.49 7.39
N SER A 697 38.36 -19.37 8.33
CA SER A 697 37.87 -18.94 9.64
C SER A 697 38.98 -18.33 10.51
N LEU A 698 40.21 -18.84 10.44
CA LEU A 698 41.37 -18.22 11.08
C LEU A 698 41.71 -16.86 10.45
N LEU A 699 41.59 -16.75 9.13
CA LEU A 699 41.73 -15.47 8.43
C LEU A 699 40.71 -14.47 8.95
N LEU A 700 39.43 -14.85 9.07
CA LEU A 700 38.39 -13.97 9.59
C LEU A 700 38.63 -13.60 11.06
N TYR A 701 39.10 -14.56 11.87
CA TYR A 701 39.49 -14.34 13.26
C TYR A 701 40.61 -13.30 13.40
N TYR A 702 41.66 -13.42 12.58
CA TYR A 702 42.70 -12.41 12.51
C TYR A 702 42.15 -11.03 12.10
N ALA A 703 41.23 -10.99 11.13
CA ALA A 703 40.67 -9.74 10.58
C ALA A 703 40.01 -8.90 11.64
N ILE A 704 39.14 -9.56 12.39
CA ILE A 704 38.24 -8.93 13.35
C ILE A 704 39.00 -8.57 14.63
N ASN A 705 39.93 -9.43 15.08
CA ASN A 705 40.52 -9.30 16.42
C ASN A 705 41.93 -8.68 16.45
N PHE A 706 42.71 -8.81 15.37
CA PHE A 706 44.11 -8.34 15.32
C PHE A 706 44.39 -7.44 14.11
N GLY A 707 43.49 -7.41 13.13
CA GLY A 707 43.50 -6.46 12.02
C GLY A 707 43.11 -5.04 12.45
N HIS A 708 43.17 -4.09 11.52
CA HIS A 708 42.74 -2.71 11.80
C HIS A 708 41.20 -2.63 11.91
N PRO A 709 40.63 -1.84 12.85
CA PRO A 709 39.18 -1.82 13.14
C PRO A 709 38.24 -1.48 11.98
N SER A 710 38.75 -0.82 10.94
CA SER A 710 37.98 -0.39 9.75
C SER A 710 37.69 -1.53 8.75
N ARG A 711 37.83 -2.80 9.13
CA ARG A 711 38.03 -3.92 8.20
C ARG A 711 37.12 -5.14 8.41
N CYS A 712 36.13 -5.05 9.31
CA CYS A 712 35.11 -6.10 9.51
C CYS A 712 34.23 -6.35 8.27
N SER A 713 34.22 -5.44 7.29
CA SER A 713 33.40 -5.52 6.07
C SER A 713 34.08 -6.25 4.89
N LEU A 714 35.28 -6.79 5.06
CA LEU A 714 35.96 -7.53 3.99
C LEU A 714 35.29 -8.90 3.82
N GLN A 715 34.58 -9.08 2.71
CA GLN A 715 34.16 -10.40 2.24
C GLN A 715 35.40 -11.10 1.63
N PHE A 716 35.91 -12.14 2.29
CA PHE A 716 37.06 -12.95 1.84
C PHE A 716 36.63 -14.26 1.21
#